data_AF-A0A150TZF8-F1
#
_entry.id   AF-A0A150TZF8-F1
#
_cell.length_a   1.000
_cell.length_b   1.000
_cell.length_c   1.000
_cell.angle_alpha   90.00
_cell.angle_beta   90.00
_cell.angle_gamma   90.00
#
_symmetry.space_group_name_H-M   'P 1'
#
loop_
_entity.id
_entity.type
_entity.pdbx_description
1 polymer ?
#
loop_
_entity_poly.entity_id
_entity_poly.type
_entity_poly.pdbx_seq_one_letter_code
_entity_poly.pdbx_strand_id
1 'polypeptide(L)'
;AASAPPGRAAASADPLAIALLARDDPSEHVRQELVRQLLALGSPEALTALAEVAEADGSPRVRGYAMRELSRFATDHADAVPYAERVVRFAFAKPGPPLASRAALEAVRTLCAGPYAPLPPATFVDLLAEFASRPAISPDLSDEAAAALRLLEVESRPVAEHIRQALVAAASELLEGESAPVEIPADAEPRDIERALLVASRGDMTYTLRRRGRGRYVLTRGEPRGFRLWRLIHEMRTPMPDKRKGWIHTSGRLFAGELVAPPVGMAEVTPTRVPGERHVYPPVGGWGPFVPRIDDLLAAASLTQREIRLITTRGTVTVRAPAKLAHRLRARALLTWRYDRYAQARMRALVAQEPAEQKKFTLMTGELGFSVALGDTGGEVDGRPFALEPHLPSKYLAVAVPSAFQLGRDWLVGPSVPVWIDSFLSYLVSPAGNVPTQLAWIVFLVLAYMVLRAAWIMTQIERARRGIPLTIGGWGTRGKSGSERLKAALFHALRYDVVVKTTGCEAMFIHAMRDLPAQEIFIYRPYDKATIWEQRNILAAGRNLRAQVFLWECMALQPLFVDTLCSEWMRDEITTLTNAYPDHEDIQGPGGEDVARVIARFMPTDGLSFTTEEQMLPLLKDQAQRKGTNLVAIPPIDADLLPVDLLDRLPYQEHPRNVALVLALADHFGVDREFALVEIADHVILDLGVLKTYPTVQYRGRKLTFSNGMSANERAGFMSNWTRLAFDKHDMDATPGKATVMVVNNRADRVARSRVFAQIIVEDIGVDHVVLINSNLGGMMQFITEGLDARLRDMVITGDGGKERALERFDEQMKKVGVPARAGAFEDDLTRMLRALPTIDEAAAAAIVGGPEVLGKKGEPEAIEAAVKKALEAHAPPAGEDDIRPDIVHHAARLSRRLARRDKARAEVEAALSQGADAEANQAFRAAFRELFLERIAVLWNADAKGDKVIDFITREVPPGFDARLMGSQNIKGTGLDFVYRWLSMDRVRTAIERMQSNPSARREVLTFFLSYSDFGLIDLREALAAVRAAKEQGGAGWAEHANLIDGAIRRLEALDKEKTAALVVTGKTGVGTKVLLRIEQFVDHMDSVRRTRWAKIVMDDLFAMRIGHGQAALLLREIVGRQKGGWLAKDLAKWVEKRRAWLESRRKKPKKAEAAAPPGAPATEQG
;
A
#
# COMPACT_ATOMS: atom_id res chain seq x y z
N ALA A 1 41.52 -54.99 12.32
CA ALA A 1 42.95 -54.64 12.17
C ALA A 1 43.19 -53.33 12.90
N ALA A 2 43.83 -53.40 14.06
CA ALA A 2 44.45 -52.25 14.72
C ALA A 2 45.71 -51.82 13.93
N SER A 3 46.17 -50.59 14.18
CA SER A 3 47.37 -49.91 13.65
C SER A 3 47.20 -49.08 12.36
N ALA A 4 46.59 -47.90 12.50
CA ALA A 4 46.99 -46.72 11.75
C ALA A 4 47.51 -45.68 12.76
N PRO A 5 48.65 -45.00 12.50
CA PRO A 5 49.20 -44.01 13.41
C PRO A 5 48.23 -42.84 13.56
N PRO A 6 48.22 -42.10 14.69
CA PRO A 6 47.47 -40.86 14.78
C PRO A 6 48.02 -39.92 13.71
N GLY A 7 47.23 -39.72 12.66
CA GLY A 7 47.52 -38.70 11.66
C GLY A 7 47.72 -37.39 12.39
N ARG A 8 48.80 -36.66 12.03
CA ARG A 8 49.03 -35.28 12.44
C ARG A 8 47.70 -34.55 12.38
N ALA A 9 47.22 -34.05 13.52
CA ALA A 9 46.12 -33.11 13.54
C ALA A 9 46.43 -32.01 12.53
N ALA A 10 45.55 -31.82 11.54
CA ALA A 10 45.60 -30.65 10.69
C ALA A 10 45.66 -29.43 11.62
N ALA A 11 46.63 -28.54 11.41
CA ALA A 11 46.69 -27.29 12.14
C ALA A 11 45.29 -26.65 12.09
N SER A 12 44.67 -26.40 13.24
CA SER A 12 43.38 -25.73 13.30
C SER A 12 43.53 -24.41 12.55
N ALA A 13 42.89 -24.30 11.38
CA ALA A 13 42.95 -23.07 10.60
C ALA A 13 42.48 -21.90 11.47
N ASP A 14 43.19 -20.77 11.36
CA ASP A 14 42.90 -19.55 12.13
C ASP A 14 41.41 -19.17 11.97
N PRO A 15 40.62 -19.19 13.05
CA PRO A 15 39.19 -18.88 13.00
C PRO A 15 38.89 -17.53 12.35
N LEU A 16 39.76 -16.52 12.54
CA LEU A 16 39.62 -15.22 11.92
C LEU A 16 39.84 -15.31 10.40
N ALA A 17 40.89 -16.00 9.96
CA ALA A 17 41.16 -16.20 8.54
C ALA A 17 40.02 -16.94 7.82
N ILE A 18 39.36 -17.90 8.50
CA ILE A 18 38.17 -18.58 7.98
C ILE A 18 37.00 -17.59 7.86
N ALA A 19 36.71 -16.82 8.91
CA ALA A 19 35.61 -15.87 8.89
C ALA A 19 35.78 -14.85 7.75
N LEU A 20 37.00 -14.32 7.56
CA LEU A 20 37.29 -13.32 6.54
C LEU A 20 37.09 -13.80 5.08
N LEU A 21 36.95 -15.10 4.83
CA LEU A 21 36.55 -15.61 3.50
C LEU A 21 35.17 -15.10 3.08
N ALA A 22 34.29 -14.79 4.03
CA ALA A 22 32.94 -14.28 3.78
C ALA A 22 32.90 -12.80 3.43
N ARG A 23 34.01 -12.06 3.53
CA ARG A 23 34.05 -10.59 3.40
C ARG A 23 33.53 -10.08 2.05
N ASP A 24 33.85 -10.80 0.98
CA ASP A 24 33.51 -10.41 -0.39
C ASP A 24 32.39 -11.30 -0.98
N ASP A 25 31.69 -12.07 -0.16
CA ASP A 25 30.56 -12.89 -0.59
C ASP A 25 29.46 -11.99 -1.19
N PRO A 26 28.79 -12.32 -2.31
CA PRO A 26 27.72 -11.49 -2.87
C PRO A 26 26.48 -11.35 -1.97
N SER A 27 26.23 -12.31 -1.08
CA SER A 27 25.08 -12.32 -0.17
C SER A 27 25.23 -11.29 0.96
N GLU A 28 24.24 -10.40 1.10
CA GLU A 28 24.21 -9.46 2.24
C GLU A 28 24.08 -10.21 3.55
N HIS A 29 23.31 -11.30 3.57
CA HIS A 29 23.11 -12.15 4.73
C HIS A 29 24.42 -12.79 5.22
N VAL A 30 25.20 -13.39 4.32
CA VAL A 30 26.50 -13.99 4.67
C VAL A 30 27.44 -12.95 5.29
N ARG A 31 27.45 -11.72 4.75
CA ARG A 31 28.26 -10.62 5.30
C ARG A 31 27.72 -10.07 6.63
N GLN A 32 26.42 -10.17 6.91
CA GLN A 32 25.87 -9.89 8.24
C GLN A 32 26.20 -11.00 9.25
N GLU A 33 26.30 -12.26 8.83
CA GLU A 33 26.75 -13.34 9.70
C GLU A 33 28.25 -13.23 10.01
N LEU A 34 29.06 -12.78 9.04
CA LEU A 34 30.45 -12.41 9.29
C LEU A 34 30.58 -11.40 10.45
N VAL A 35 29.71 -10.40 10.52
CA VAL A 35 29.68 -9.45 11.65
C VAL A 35 29.49 -10.17 12.99
N ARG A 36 28.53 -11.11 13.08
CA ARG A 36 28.30 -11.88 14.32
C ARG A 36 29.51 -12.71 14.71
N GLN A 37 30.15 -13.35 13.73
CA GLN A 37 31.36 -14.16 13.96
C GLN A 37 32.54 -13.30 14.43
N LEU A 38 32.76 -12.13 13.83
CA LEU A 38 33.83 -11.20 14.23
C LEU A 38 33.60 -10.68 15.67
N LEU A 39 32.35 -10.41 16.04
CA LEU A 39 32.00 -10.04 17.42
C LEU A 39 32.24 -11.18 18.40
N ALA A 40 31.89 -12.41 18.03
CA ALA A 40 32.12 -13.59 18.87
C ALA A 40 33.62 -13.87 19.09
N LEU A 41 34.48 -13.56 18.11
CA LEU A 41 35.93 -13.67 18.26
C LEU A 41 36.52 -12.61 19.18
N GLY A 42 36.03 -11.36 19.09
CA GLY A 42 36.39 -10.26 19.99
C GLY A 42 37.86 -9.82 19.99
N SER A 43 38.74 -10.42 19.19
CA SER A 43 40.15 -10.03 19.14
C SER A 43 40.34 -8.64 18.50
N PRO A 44 41.42 -7.91 18.79
CA PRO A 44 41.71 -6.61 18.16
C PRO A 44 41.70 -6.67 16.63
N GLU A 45 42.19 -7.77 16.04
CA GLU A 45 42.18 -8.00 14.60
C GLU A 45 40.76 -8.23 14.08
N ALA A 46 39.93 -8.98 14.82
CA ALA A 46 38.54 -9.20 14.47
C ALA A 46 37.70 -7.90 14.55
N LEU A 47 37.91 -7.09 15.58
CA LEU A 47 37.28 -5.78 15.74
C LEU A 47 37.75 -4.78 14.68
N THR A 48 39.02 -4.85 14.27
CA THR A 48 39.55 -4.07 13.15
C THR A 48 38.84 -4.44 11.85
N ALA A 49 38.74 -5.74 11.54
CA ALA A 49 38.02 -6.20 10.36
C ALA A 49 36.54 -5.81 10.38
N LEU A 50 35.89 -5.89 11.54
CA LEU A 50 34.50 -5.48 11.72
C LEU A 50 34.31 -3.98 11.46
N ALA A 51 35.22 -3.14 11.96
CA ALA A 51 35.20 -1.72 11.66
C ALA A 51 35.36 -1.45 10.16
N GLU A 52 36.23 -2.18 9.47
CA GLU A 52 36.38 -2.08 8.01
C GLU A 52 35.12 -2.49 7.25
N VAL A 53 34.41 -3.53 7.69
CA VAL A 53 33.10 -3.92 7.13
C VAL A 53 32.09 -2.77 7.30
N ALA A 54 32.02 -2.17 8.48
CA ALA A 54 31.10 -1.06 8.75
C ALA A 54 31.42 0.20 7.93
N GLU A 55 32.68 0.44 7.60
CA GLU A 55 33.14 1.60 6.81
C GLU A 55 32.96 1.40 5.30
N ALA A 56 33.33 0.22 4.78
CA ALA A 56 33.59 0.02 3.36
C ALA A 56 32.64 -0.93 2.62
N ASP A 57 31.78 -1.70 3.29
CA ASP A 57 30.88 -2.64 2.60
C ASP A 57 29.95 -1.90 1.61
N GLY A 58 29.77 -2.49 0.43
CA GLY A 58 28.94 -1.92 -0.64
C GLY A 58 27.46 -1.81 -0.26
N SER A 59 26.97 -2.65 0.66
CA SER A 59 25.60 -2.62 1.14
C SER A 59 25.45 -1.66 2.34
N PRO A 60 24.51 -0.70 2.29
CA PRO A 60 24.19 0.11 3.46
C PRO A 60 23.56 -0.69 4.60
N ARG A 61 23.00 -1.87 4.34
CA ARG A 61 22.42 -2.75 5.37
C ARG A 61 23.50 -3.44 6.18
N VAL A 62 24.49 -4.02 5.50
CA VAL A 62 25.63 -4.65 6.17
C VAL A 62 26.38 -3.62 7.01
N ARG A 63 26.64 -2.43 6.47
CA ARG A 63 27.27 -1.34 7.23
C ARG A 63 26.45 -0.91 8.46
N GLY A 64 25.14 -0.70 8.28
CA GLY A 64 24.26 -0.33 9.38
C GLY A 64 24.16 -1.42 10.45
N TYR A 65 24.11 -2.69 10.04
CA TYR A 65 24.09 -3.84 10.93
C TYR A 65 25.40 -3.97 11.71
N ALA A 66 26.55 -3.94 11.02
CA ALA A 66 27.88 -3.96 11.62
C ALA A 66 28.05 -2.86 12.68
N MET A 67 27.65 -1.63 12.35
CA MET A 67 27.73 -0.49 13.26
C MET A 67 26.82 -0.65 14.47
N ARG A 68 25.58 -1.13 14.29
CA ARG A 68 24.62 -1.34 15.37
C ARG A 68 25.11 -2.42 16.35
N GLU A 69 25.51 -3.58 15.83
CA GLU A 69 25.95 -4.69 16.66
C GLU A 69 27.29 -4.38 17.35
N LEU A 70 28.24 -3.69 16.69
CA LEU A 70 29.48 -3.21 17.31
C LEU A 70 29.20 -2.21 18.44
N SER A 71 28.27 -1.28 18.24
CA SER A 71 27.92 -0.27 19.27
C SER A 71 27.27 -0.89 20.49
N ARG A 72 26.42 -1.92 20.30
CA ARG A 72 25.84 -2.71 21.39
C ARG A 72 26.91 -3.54 22.10
N PHE A 73 27.79 -4.21 21.36
CA PHE A 73 28.87 -4.98 21.95
C PHE A 73 29.80 -4.11 22.82
N ALA A 74 30.07 -2.87 22.38
CA ALA A 74 30.90 -1.91 23.09
C ALA A 74 30.30 -1.36 24.40
N THR A 75 29.00 -1.54 24.67
CA THR A 75 28.45 -1.17 25.99
C THR A 75 28.92 -2.11 27.09
N ASP A 76 29.21 -3.37 26.74
CA ASP A 76 29.64 -4.40 27.67
C ASP A 76 31.16 -4.70 27.58
N HIS A 77 31.81 -4.29 26.49
CA HIS A 77 33.21 -4.58 26.17
C HIS A 77 34.01 -3.30 25.89
N ALA A 78 34.76 -2.83 26.89
CA ALA A 78 35.48 -1.55 26.85
C ALA A 78 36.55 -1.48 25.74
N ASP A 79 37.12 -2.63 25.35
CA ASP A 79 38.09 -2.79 24.27
C ASP A 79 37.48 -2.57 22.88
N ALA A 80 36.16 -2.73 22.71
CA ALA A 80 35.45 -2.44 21.47
C ALA A 80 35.08 -0.97 21.28
N VAL A 81 35.11 -0.16 22.35
CA VAL A 81 34.70 1.26 22.34
C VAL A 81 35.45 2.11 21.30
N PRO A 82 36.79 2.03 21.17
CA PRO A 82 37.51 2.81 20.16
C PRO A 82 37.11 2.49 18.72
N TYR A 83 36.74 1.24 18.44
CA TYR A 83 36.29 0.78 17.13
C TYR A 83 34.88 1.29 16.82
N ALA A 84 33.97 1.21 17.81
CA ALA A 84 32.62 1.76 17.68
C ALA A 84 32.69 3.28 17.45
N GLU A 85 33.52 4.00 18.20
CA GLU A 85 33.74 5.44 18.01
C GLU A 85 34.24 5.76 16.60
N ARG A 86 35.28 5.03 16.14
CA ARG A 86 35.85 5.19 14.79
C ARG A 86 34.79 5.07 13.69
N VAL A 87 33.97 4.03 13.75
CA VAL A 87 32.94 3.75 12.73
C VAL A 87 31.86 4.85 12.73
N VAL A 88 31.43 5.31 13.91
CA VAL A 88 30.45 6.41 14.01
C VAL A 88 31.02 7.72 13.46
N ARG A 89 32.28 8.04 13.76
CA ARG A 89 32.97 9.22 13.19
C ARG A 89 33.01 9.15 11.67
N PHE A 90 33.35 7.99 11.12
CA PHE A 90 33.40 7.77 9.67
C PHE A 90 32.03 8.00 9.02
N ALA A 91 30.95 7.48 9.62
CA ALA A 91 29.60 7.59 9.09
C ALA A 91 29.09 9.04 8.99
N PHE A 92 29.45 9.91 9.95
CA PHE A 92 29.09 11.33 9.89
C PHE A 92 30.01 12.13 8.96
N ALA A 93 31.31 11.82 8.92
CA ALA A 93 32.26 12.49 8.04
C ALA A 93 32.00 12.19 6.54
N LYS A 94 31.57 10.97 6.24
CA LYS A 94 31.20 10.53 4.89
C LYS A 94 29.76 9.98 4.89
N PRO A 95 28.75 10.86 4.90
CA PRO A 95 27.34 10.45 4.88
C PRO A 95 27.07 9.56 3.67
N GLY A 96 26.80 8.28 3.95
CA GLY A 96 26.40 7.32 2.94
C GLY A 96 24.89 7.36 2.67
N PRO A 97 24.32 6.26 2.15
CA PRO A 97 22.87 6.08 2.08
C PRO A 97 22.21 6.26 3.45
N PRO A 98 20.95 6.74 3.52
CA PRO A 98 20.28 7.12 4.77
C PRO A 98 20.31 6.09 5.90
N LEU A 99 20.26 4.79 5.58
CA LEU A 99 20.23 3.71 6.56
C LEU A 99 21.50 3.68 7.44
N ALA A 100 22.68 3.89 6.85
CA ALA A 100 23.93 3.91 7.62
C ALA A 100 23.96 5.10 8.59
N SER A 101 23.41 6.26 8.19
CA SER A 101 23.29 7.42 9.07
C SER A 101 22.28 7.20 10.21
N ARG A 102 21.17 6.48 9.98
CA ARG A 102 20.24 6.09 11.06
C ARG A 102 20.93 5.19 12.08
N ALA A 103 21.66 4.17 11.61
CA ALA A 103 22.45 3.30 12.47
C ALA A 103 23.49 4.10 13.28
N ALA A 104 24.14 5.11 12.68
CA ALA A 104 25.08 5.99 13.38
C ALA A 104 24.39 6.84 14.47
N LEU A 105 23.17 7.32 14.22
CA LEU A 105 22.39 8.07 15.21
C LEU A 105 21.92 7.17 16.37
N GLU A 106 21.53 5.91 16.09
CA GLU A 106 21.25 4.92 17.14
C GLU A 106 22.52 4.57 17.94
N ALA A 107 23.66 4.43 17.27
CA ALA A 107 24.95 4.18 17.89
C ALA A 107 25.37 5.32 18.83
N VAL A 108 25.22 6.59 18.43
CA VAL A 108 25.47 7.75 19.31
C VAL A 108 24.62 7.66 20.58
N ARG A 109 23.33 7.34 20.46
CA ARG A 109 22.46 7.20 21.63
C ARG A 109 22.89 6.05 22.52
N THR A 110 23.33 4.94 21.93
CA THR A 110 23.81 3.76 22.66
C THR A 110 25.13 4.02 23.38
N LEU A 111 26.04 4.76 22.75
CA LEU A 111 27.41 4.97 23.25
C LEU A 111 27.55 6.19 24.17
N CYS A 112 26.69 7.20 24.03
CA CYS A 112 26.86 8.51 24.70
C CYS A 112 25.70 8.94 25.60
N ALA A 113 24.53 8.28 25.55
CA ALA A 113 23.37 8.66 26.34
C ALA A 113 23.03 7.61 27.42
N GLY A 114 22.55 8.08 28.56
CA GLY A 114 22.21 7.27 29.71
C GLY A 114 23.36 7.03 30.71
N PRO A 115 23.04 6.48 31.89
CA PRO A 115 23.98 6.42 33.02
C PRO A 115 25.16 5.44 32.84
N TYR A 116 25.07 4.52 31.88
CA TYR A 116 26.06 3.49 31.59
C TYR A 116 26.71 3.66 30.21
N ALA A 117 26.62 4.87 29.63
CA ALA A 117 27.21 5.17 28.34
C ALA A 117 28.76 5.02 28.39
N PRO A 118 29.38 4.24 27.48
CA PRO A 118 30.83 4.04 27.47
C PRO A 118 31.64 5.27 27.03
N LEU A 119 31.01 6.23 26.34
CA LEU A 119 31.65 7.45 25.85
C LEU A 119 31.05 8.71 26.49
N PRO A 120 31.84 9.78 26.70
CA PRO A 120 31.33 11.06 27.16
C PRO A 120 30.25 11.65 26.22
N PRO A 121 29.21 12.33 26.74
CA PRO A 121 28.18 12.98 25.91
C PRO A 121 28.73 13.96 24.87
N ALA A 122 29.84 14.64 25.19
CA ALA A 122 30.50 15.60 24.33
C ALA A 122 31.20 15.01 23.07
N THR A 123 31.32 13.68 22.95
CA THR A 123 32.22 13.01 21.98
C THR A 123 31.93 13.33 20.51
N PHE A 124 30.65 13.43 20.13
CA PHE A 124 30.19 13.60 18.74
C PHE A 124 29.50 14.94 18.45
N VAL A 125 29.51 15.89 19.39
CA VAL A 125 28.74 17.13 19.31
C VAL A 125 28.99 17.91 18.01
N ASP A 126 30.25 18.13 17.66
CA ASP A 126 30.62 18.90 16.45
C ASP A 126 30.16 18.19 15.16
N LEU A 127 30.36 16.87 15.10
CA LEU A 127 29.95 16.05 13.95
C LEU A 127 28.43 16.01 13.80
N LEU A 128 27.68 15.89 14.89
CA LEU A 128 26.23 15.94 14.88
C LEU A 128 25.70 17.32 14.47
N ALA A 129 26.33 18.39 14.94
CA ALA A 129 25.94 19.75 14.60
C ALA A 129 26.19 20.07 13.12
N GLU A 130 27.35 19.66 12.60
CA GLU A 130 27.67 19.75 11.17
C GLU A 130 26.70 18.91 10.34
N PHE A 131 26.47 17.65 10.72
CA PHE A 131 25.57 16.74 10.01
C PHE A 131 24.13 17.25 10.00
N ALA A 132 23.62 17.72 11.14
CA ALA A 132 22.29 18.32 11.25
C ALA A 132 22.16 19.60 10.41
N SER A 133 23.23 20.38 10.26
CA SER A 133 23.21 21.65 9.54
C SER A 133 23.48 21.51 8.03
N ARG A 134 23.89 20.34 7.54
CA ARG A 134 24.25 20.14 6.13
C ARG A 134 23.01 20.06 5.21
N PRO A 135 22.84 20.96 4.21
CA PRO A 135 21.65 20.99 3.34
C PRO A 135 21.39 19.73 2.50
N ALA A 136 22.43 18.94 2.25
CA ALA A 136 22.34 17.70 1.46
C ALA A 136 21.76 16.52 2.25
N ILE A 137 21.71 16.60 3.58
CA ILE A 137 21.15 15.53 4.43
C ILE A 137 19.63 15.62 4.40
N SER A 138 18.97 14.47 4.37
CA SER A 138 17.51 14.42 4.34
C SER A 138 16.92 15.02 5.63
N PRO A 139 15.78 15.73 5.53
CA PRO A 139 15.21 16.45 6.68
C PRO A 139 14.92 15.58 7.91
N ASP A 140 14.57 14.30 7.72
CA ASP A 140 14.31 13.33 8.79
C ASP A 140 15.58 13.00 9.59
N LEU A 141 16.67 12.62 8.90
CA LEU A 141 17.98 12.36 9.53
C LEU A 141 18.54 13.60 10.23
N SER A 142 18.30 14.75 9.62
CA SER A 142 18.73 16.03 10.12
C SER A 142 17.97 16.43 11.40
N ASP A 143 16.67 16.13 11.50
CA ASP A 143 15.90 16.29 12.75
C ASP A 143 16.37 15.31 13.83
N GLU A 144 16.65 14.07 13.46
CA GLU A 144 17.11 13.03 14.38
C GLU A 144 18.49 13.35 14.97
N ALA A 145 19.41 13.89 14.17
CA ALA A 145 20.70 14.40 14.64
C ALA A 145 20.53 15.60 15.60
N ALA A 146 19.66 16.55 15.27
CA ALA A 146 19.34 17.65 16.16
C ALA A 146 18.71 17.15 17.47
N ALA A 147 17.89 16.09 17.42
CA ALA A 147 17.30 15.49 18.61
C ALA A 147 18.32 14.77 19.49
N ALA A 148 19.28 14.06 18.90
CA ALA A 148 20.39 13.45 19.64
C ALA A 148 21.19 14.52 20.40
N LEU A 149 21.50 15.65 19.77
CA LEU A 149 22.14 16.79 20.44
C LEU A 149 21.32 17.32 21.63
N ARG A 150 19.99 17.45 21.47
CA ARG A 150 19.12 17.90 22.56
C ARG A 150 19.05 16.91 23.72
N LEU A 151 19.07 15.61 23.43
CA LEU A 151 19.14 14.57 24.46
C LEU A 151 20.43 14.70 25.27
N LEU A 152 21.59 14.77 24.59
CA LEU A 152 22.90 14.91 25.23
C LEU A 152 23.02 16.23 26.03
N GLU A 153 22.47 17.34 25.52
CA GLU A 153 22.39 18.62 26.24
C GLU A 153 21.62 18.48 27.55
N VAL A 154 20.44 17.84 27.53
CA VAL A 154 19.62 17.67 28.74
C VAL A 154 20.31 16.76 29.75
N GLU A 155 20.87 15.63 29.32
CA GLU A 155 21.55 14.69 30.22
C GLU A 155 22.83 15.28 30.84
N SER A 156 23.55 16.13 30.12
CA SER A 156 24.74 16.83 30.64
C SER A 156 24.43 17.93 31.67
N ARG A 157 23.17 18.37 31.78
CA ARG A 157 22.75 19.45 32.69
C ARG A 157 21.87 18.90 33.83
N PRO A 158 22.39 18.82 35.08
CA PRO A 158 21.66 18.21 36.19
C PRO A 158 20.25 18.78 36.44
N VAL A 159 20.07 20.10 36.29
CA VAL A 159 18.76 20.76 36.46
C VAL A 159 17.79 20.35 35.35
N ALA A 160 18.23 20.36 34.09
CA ALA A 160 17.38 19.99 32.96
C ALA A 160 17.00 18.50 33.01
N GLU A 161 17.95 17.63 33.36
CA GLU A 161 17.71 16.19 33.53
C GLU A 161 16.73 15.92 34.67
N HIS A 162 16.87 16.60 35.81
CA HIS A 162 15.91 16.50 36.91
C HIS A 162 14.49 16.91 36.48
N ILE A 163 14.37 18.00 35.73
CA ILE A 163 13.07 18.44 35.17
C ILE A 163 12.53 17.39 34.20
N ARG A 164 13.38 16.82 33.33
CA ARG A 164 12.98 15.78 32.37
C ARG A 164 12.41 14.56 33.10
N GLN A 165 13.10 14.09 34.14
CA GLN A 165 12.64 12.97 34.96
C GLN A 165 11.29 13.27 35.64
N ALA A 166 11.12 14.47 36.21
CA ALA A 166 9.85 14.89 36.80
C ALA A 166 8.70 14.92 35.78
N LEU A 167 8.97 15.41 34.56
CA LEU A 167 7.99 15.45 33.47
C LEU A 167 7.65 14.04 32.98
N VAL A 168 8.63 13.16 32.80
CA VAL A 168 8.42 11.76 32.37
C VAL A 168 7.63 10.99 33.43
N ALA A 169 7.99 11.12 34.71
CA ALA A 169 7.26 10.48 35.81
C ALA A 169 5.80 10.95 35.85
N ALA A 170 5.56 12.26 35.81
CA ALA A 170 4.20 12.79 35.78
C ALA A 170 3.42 12.34 34.53
N ALA A 171 4.06 12.27 33.37
CA ALA A 171 3.42 11.87 32.12
C ALA A 171 3.09 10.37 32.05
N SER A 172 3.86 9.51 32.70
CA SER A 172 3.65 8.05 32.68
C SER A 172 2.34 7.60 33.31
N GLU A 173 1.79 8.42 34.22
CA GLU A 173 0.50 8.20 34.87
C GLU A 173 -0.67 8.84 34.10
N LEU A 174 -0.39 9.59 33.03
CA LEU A 174 -1.42 10.31 32.27
C LEU A 174 -1.79 9.55 30.99
N LEU A 175 -3.09 9.42 30.76
CA LEU A 175 -3.63 9.08 29.45
C LEU A 175 -3.76 10.34 28.57
N GLU A 176 -4.05 10.15 27.29
CA GLU A 176 -4.26 11.26 26.37
C GLU A 176 -5.32 12.26 26.87
N GLY A 177 -4.93 13.53 26.84
CA GLY A 177 -5.76 14.67 27.18
C GLY A 177 -5.81 14.96 28.68
N GLU A 178 -5.20 14.11 29.51
CA GLU A 178 -5.14 14.29 30.95
C GLU A 178 -4.02 15.25 31.35
N SER A 179 -4.15 15.82 32.55
CA SER A 179 -3.22 16.80 33.10
C SER A 179 -2.83 16.47 34.53
N ALA A 180 -1.56 16.68 34.87
CA ALA A 180 -1.04 16.61 36.23
C ALA A 180 -0.32 17.90 36.63
N PRO A 181 -0.36 18.31 37.91
CA PRO A 181 0.54 19.32 38.42
C PRO A 181 1.98 18.78 38.41
N VAL A 182 2.94 19.62 38.04
CA VAL A 182 4.38 19.31 38.09
C VAL A 182 5.10 20.46 38.74
N GLU A 183 5.96 20.14 39.70
CA GLU A 183 6.84 21.10 40.34
C GLU A 183 8.18 21.10 39.62
N ILE A 184 8.64 22.31 39.29
CA ILE A 184 9.90 22.57 38.60
C ILE A 184 10.68 23.55 39.49
N PRO A 185 12.02 23.43 39.61
CA PRO A 185 12.82 24.35 40.42
C PRO A 185 12.49 25.82 40.09
N ALA A 186 12.26 26.62 41.13
CA ALA A 186 11.75 27.98 41.01
C ALA A 186 12.72 28.97 40.35
N ASP A 187 13.99 28.57 40.26
CA ASP A 187 15.17 29.22 39.70
C ASP A 187 15.66 28.55 38.41
N ALA A 188 15.00 27.49 37.92
CA ALA A 188 15.33 26.86 36.66
C ALA A 188 15.31 27.86 35.50
N GLU A 189 16.32 27.81 34.64
CA GLU A 189 16.35 28.64 33.45
C GLU A 189 15.20 28.26 32.52
N PRO A 190 14.53 29.23 31.86
CA PRO A 190 13.47 28.92 30.90
C PRO A 190 13.92 27.94 29.82
N ARG A 191 15.20 28.00 29.41
CA ARG A 191 15.78 27.08 28.43
C ARG A 191 15.82 25.65 28.94
N ASP A 192 16.20 25.42 30.20
CA ASP A 192 16.23 24.07 30.78
C ASP A 192 14.84 23.43 30.78
N ILE A 193 13.81 24.22 31.10
CA ILE A 193 12.42 23.76 31.06
C ILE A 193 12.01 23.37 29.62
N GLU A 194 12.35 24.20 28.63
CA GLU A 194 12.00 23.91 27.23
C GLU A 194 12.74 22.70 26.68
N ARG A 195 14.03 22.55 26.97
CA ARG A 195 14.83 21.40 26.54
C ARG A 195 14.36 20.12 27.21
N ALA A 196 14.14 20.15 28.52
CA ALA A 196 13.60 19.03 29.26
C ALA A 196 12.22 18.60 28.74
N LEU A 197 11.33 19.57 28.45
CA LEU A 197 9.99 19.29 27.89
C LEU A 197 10.07 18.62 26.52
N LEU A 198 10.93 19.12 25.62
CA LEU A 198 11.13 18.56 24.29
C LEU A 198 11.66 17.12 24.33
N VAL A 199 12.66 16.86 25.18
CA VAL A 199 13.26 15.52 25.30
C VAL A 199 12.29 14.57 26.01
N ALA A 200 11.56 15.03 27.03
CA ALA A 200 10.54 14.23 27.72
C ALA A 200 9.37 13.81 26.82
N SER A 201 8.99 14.62 25.83
CA SER A 201 7.90 14.29 24.90
C SER A 201 8.33 13.47 23.68
N ARG A 202 9.64 13.18 23.52
CA ARG A 202 10.17 12.51 22.32
C ARG A 202 9.63 11.08 22.23
N GLY A 203 9.04 10.74 21.09
CA GLY A 203 8.41 9.43 20.88
C GLY A 203 7.05 9.24 21.56
N ASP A 204 6.46 10.33 22.06
CA ASP A 204 5.14 10.36 22.67
C ASP A 204 4.23 11.42 22.01
N MET A 205 3.12 11.76 22.64
CA MET A 205 2.16 12.78 22.20
C MET A 205 2.66 14.21 22.43
N THR A 206 1.83 15.20 22.06
CA THR A 206 2.12 16.61 22.38
C THR A 206 2.22 16.79 23.89
N TYR A 207 3.29 17.38 24.41
CA TYR A 207 3.30 17.82 25.79
C TYR A 207 3.07 19.32 25.84
N THR A 208 2.20 19.77 26.75
CA THR A 208 2.01 21.20 27.00
C THR A 208 2.21 21.52 28.47
N LEU A 209 2.94 22.61 28.74
CA LEU A 209 3.07 23.16 30.08
C LEU A 209 2.34 24.49 30.17
N ARG A 210 1.53 24.62 31.22
CA ARG A 210 0.89 25.88 31.60
C ARG A 210 1.37 26.31 32.98
N ARG A 211 1.93 27.51 33.08
CA ARG A 211 2.38 28.08 34.35
C ARG A 211 1.20 28.48 35.22
N ARG A 212 1.23 28.07 36.49
CA ARG A 212 0.24 28.47 37.52
C ARG A 212 0.84 29.42 38.55
N GLY A 213 2.14 29.34 38.77
CA GLY A 213 2.88 30.18 39.70
C GLY A 213 4.38 29.99 39.52
N ARG A 214 5.18 30.55 40.42
CA ARG A 214 6.63 30.33 40.42
C ARG A 214 6.92 28.86 40.75
N GLY A 215 7.63 28.16 39.86
CA GLY A 215 7.96 26.73 39.99
C GLY A 215 6.78 25.76 39.87
N ARG A 216 5.55 26.24 39.63
CA ARG A 216 4.35 25.39 39.57
C ARG A 216 3.76 25.40 38.17
N TYR A 217 3.75 24.23 37.54
CA TYR A 217 3.22 24.01 36.20
C TYR A 217 2.12 22.95 36.20
N VAL A 218 1.30 22.97 35.17
CA VAL A 218 0.39 21.88 34.84
C VAL A 218 0.86 21.31 33.51
N LEU A 219 1.30 20.05 33.55
CA LEU A 219 1.61 19.25 32.37
C LEU A 219 0.32 18.66 31.84
N THR A 220 0.10 18.76 30.52
CA THR A 220 -0.94 18.01 29.82
C THR A 220 -0.27 17.15 28.76
N ARG A 221 -0.57 15.85 28.80
CA ARG A 221 -0.10 14.86 27.82
C ARG A 221 -1.17 14.69 26.74
N GLY A 222 -0.82 14.90 25.48
CA GLY A 222 -1.77 14.91 24.37
C GLY A 222 -2.56 16.22 24.23
N GLU A 223 -3.45 16.25 23.24
CA GLU A 223 -4.28 17.41 22.92
C GLU A 223 -5.74 17.09 23.24
N PRO A 224 -6.31 17.65 24.33
CA PRO A 224 -7.69 17.36 24.70
C PRO A 224 -8.65 17.67 23.55
N ARG A 225 -9.69 16.87 23.35
CA ARG A 225 -10.66 17.10 22.25
C ARG A 225 -11.97 17.65 22.79
N GLY A 226 -12.60 18.54 22.02
CA GLY A 226 -13.91 19.09 22.36
C GLY A 226 -14.50 19.92 21.24
N PHE A 227 -15.67 20.51 21.49
CA PHE A 227 -16.41 21.25 20.46
C PHE A 227 -15.58 22.40 19.85
N ARG A 228 -15.59 22.50 18.51
CA ARG A 228 -14.99 23.61 17.76
C ARG A 228 -16.00 24.24 16.79
N LEU A 229 -16.18 25.56 16.86
CA LEU A 229 -17.09 26.28 15.99
C LEU A 229 -16.71 26.16 14.50
N TRP A 230 -15.41 26.14 14.18
CA TRP A 230 -14.96 25.97 12.80
C TRP A 230 -15.36 24.60 12.23
N ARG A 231 -15.36 23.54 13.06
CA ARG A 231 -15.82 22.20 12.68
C ARG A 231 -17.31 22.21 12.34
N LEU A 232 -18.13 22.84 13.18
CA LEU A 232 -19.56 23.00 12.91
C LEU A 232 -19.80 23.70 11.56
N ILE A 233 -19.11 24.82 11.32
CA ILE A 233 -19.24 25.58 10.06
C ILE A 233 -18.77 24.74 8.86
N HIS A 234 -17.66 24.02 9.00
CA HIS A 234 -17.16 23.14 7.94
C HIS A 234 -18.15 22.02 7.61
N GLU A 235 -18.69 21.33 8.62
CA GLU A 235 -19.67 20.26 8.42
C GLU A 235 -20.98 20.77 7.80
N MET A 236 -21.40 22.00 8.13
CA MET A 236 -22.56 22.63 7.48
C MET A 236 -22.32 22.95 5.99
N ARG A 237 -21.09 23.34 5.61
CA ARG A 237 -20.75 23.72 4.22
C ARG A 237 -20.34 22.56 3.34
N THR A 238 -19.85 21.48 3.93
CA THR A 238 -19.33 20.32 3.22
C THR A 238 -20.06 19.06 3.68
N PRO A 239 -21.41 19.00 3.54
CA PRO A 239 -22.18 17.83 3.91
C PRO A 239 -21.83 16.67 2.97
N MET A 240 -21.58 15.48 3.53
CA MET A 240 -21.32 14.29 2.72
C MET A 240 -22.28 13.15 3.06
N PRO A 241 -22.70 12.32 2.07
CA PRO A 241 -23.62 11.22 2.30
C PRO A 241 -23.03 10.07 3.14
N ASP A 242 -21.71 9.90 3.11
CA ASP A 242 -20.95 8.83 3.78
C ASP A 242 -20.68 9.11 5.27
N LYS A 243 -20.60 10.38 5.68
CA LYS A 243 -20.21 10.85 7.04
C LYS A 243 -21.14 10.49 8.23
N ARG A 244 -22.13 9.60 8.13
CA ARG A 244 -23.28 9.58 9.07
C ARG A 244 -23.34 8.46 10.12
N LYS A 245 -22.24 8.00 10.73
CA LYS A 245 -22.32 6.94 11.77
C LYS A 245 -21.38 7.14 12.95
N GLY A 246 -21.94 7.21 14.17
CA GLY A 246 -21.26 6.88 15.43
C GLY A 246 -20.26 7.88 16.03
N TRP A 247 -19.99 9.02 15.39
CA TRP A 247 -18.95 9.98 15.83
C TRP A 247 -19.42 11.43 15.90
N ILE A 248 -18.75 12.23 16.75
CA ILE A 248 -19.00 13.66 16.92
C ILE A 248 -18.08 14.45 15.98
N HIS A 249 -18.59 14.82 14.80
CA HIS A 249 -17.84 15.56 13.77
C HIS A 249 -17.53 17.03 14.12
N THR A 250 -18.15 17.56 15.18
CA THR A 250 -17.92 18.92 15.68
C THR A 250 -16.76 19.02 16.67
N SER A 251 -16.13 17.89 17.00
CA SER A 251 -15.00 17.83 17.93
C SER A 251 -13.67 18.14 17.22
N GLY A 252 -12.78 18.87 17.89
CA GLY A 252 -11.42 19.15 17.44
C GLY A 252 -10.48 19.41 18.62
N ARG A 253 -9.19 19.63 18.33
CA ARG A 253 -8.15 19.82 19.35
C ARG A 253 -8.38 21.08 20.17
N LEU A 254 -8.33 20.96 21.47
CA LEU A 254 -8.33 22.02 22.46
C LEU A 254 -6.90 22.39 22.85
N PHE A 255 -6.76 23.61 23.33
CA PHE A 255 -5.47 24.15 23.73
C PHE A 255 -5.29 24.01 25.25
N ALA A 256 -4.08 23.62 25.68
CA ALA A 256 -3.83 23.25 27.07
C ALA A 256 -2.69 24.01 27.79
N GLY A 257 -1.70 24.60 27.09
CA GLY A 257 -0.59 25.29 27.74
C GLY A 257 0.33 26.10 26.80
N GLU A 258 1.02 27.10 27.35
CA GLU A 258 1.81 28.10 26.60
C GLU A 258 3.14 27.62 26.03
N LEU A 259 3.76 26.64 26.68
CA LEU A 259 4.91 25.92 26.16
C LEU A 259 4.38 24.62 25.55
N VAL A 260 4.63 24.41 24.27
CA VAL A 260 4.13 23.26 23.52
C VAL A 260 5.32 22.55 22.91
N ALA A 261 5.57 21.31 23.32
CA ALA A 261 6.46 20.40 22.63
C ALA A 261 5.62 19.56 21.66
N PRO A 262 5.67 19.83 20.34
CA PRO A 262 4.89 19.09 19.37
C PRO A 262 5.42 17.66 19.22
N PRO A 263 4.56 16.68 18.90
CA PRO A 263 4.98 15.30 18.74
C PRO A 263 5.82 15.15 17.48
N VAL A 264 6.78 14.25 17.51
CA VAL A 264 7.56 13.86 16.33
C VAL A 264 6.68 13.05 15.38
N GLY A 265 5.93 12.09 15.94
CA GLY A 265 4.90 11.30 15.25
C GLY A 265 3.52 11.94 15.37
N MET A 266 2.49 11.10 15.55
CA MET A 266 1.07 11.47 15.58
C MET A 266 0.63 12.20 14.30
N ALA A 267 1.19 11.77 13.16
CA ALA A 267 0.90 12.32 11.85
C ALA A 267 0.36 11.23 10.91
N GLU A 268 -0.66 11.58 10.15
CA GLU A 268 -1.29 10.69 9.20
C GLU A 268 -0.37 10.49 7.99
N VAL A 269 -0.16 9.24 7.57
CA VAL A 269 0.62 8.92 6.36
C VAL A 269 -0.19 9.14 5.08
N THR A 270 -1.53 9.12 5.18
CA THR A 270 -2.47 9.46 4.10
C THR A 270 -3.34 10.61 4.56
N PRO A 271 -3.58 11.66 3.75
CA PRO A 271 -4.36 12.79 4.19
C PRO A 271 -5.84 12.40 4.38
N THR A 272 -6.39 12.71 5.54
CA THR A 272 -7.83 12.72 5.79
C THR A 272 -8.56 13.86 5.07
N ARG A 273 -9.89 13.79 5.03
CA ARG A 273 -10.75 14.89 4.56
C ARG A 273 -10.92 16.00 5.59
N VAL A 274 -10.53 15.76 6.84
CA VAL A 274 -10.58 16.78 7.88
C VAL A 274 -9.47 17.79 7.68
N PRO A 275 -9.79 19.09 7.53
CA PRO A 275 -8.75 20.10 7.40
C PRO A 275 -7.97 20.26 8.71
N GLY A 276 -6.66 20.46 8.59
CA GLY A 276 -5.78 20.82 9.71
C GLY A 276 -5.22 19.66 10.53
N GLU A 277 -5.55 18.41 10.18
CA GLU A 277 -4.91 17.22 10.76
C GLU A 277 -3.42 17.16 10.38
N ARG A 278 -2.63 16.53 11.25
CA ARG A 278 -1.19 16.35 11.00
C ARG A 278 -1.02 15.33 9.88
N HIS A 279 -0.22 15.65 8.88
CA HIS A 279 0.08 14.77 7.75
C HIS A 279 1.59 14.72 7.52
N VAL A 280 2.13 13.55 7.20
CA VAL A 280 3.55 13.38 6.90
C VAL A 280 3.86 13.95 5.52
N TYR A 281 4.78 14.90 5.46
CA TYR A 281 5.28 15.56 4.27
C TYR A 281 6.76 15.19 4.06
N PRO A 282 7.10 14.35 3.07
CA PRO A 282 8.49 13.97 2.79
C PRO A 282 9.48 15.14 2.64
N PRO A 283 9.13 16.28 2.00
CA PRO A 283 10.07 17.41 1.85
C PRO A 283 10.55 18.06 3.15
N VAL A 284 9.86 17.81 4.28
CA VAL A 284 10.22 18.34 5.60
C VAL A 284 10.49 17.25 6.64
N GLY A 285 10.52 15.97 6.24
CA GLY A 285 10.87 14.85 7.12
C GLY A 285 9.88 14.58 8.26
N GLY A 286 8.60 14.92 8.08
CA GLY A 286 7.56 14.81 9.12
C GLY A 286 6.36 15.70 8.81
N TRP A 287 5.63 16.17 9.82
CA TRP A 287 4.44 17.04 9.61
C TRP A 287 4.73 18.56 9.66
N GLY A 288 6.00 18.92 9.75
CA GLY A 288 6.48 20.32 9.80
C GLY A 288 6.09 21.05 11.08
N PRO A 289 6.49 20.58 12.28
CA PRO A 289 6.12 21.18 13.57
C PRO A 289 6.59 22.64 13.73
N PHE A 290 7.60 23.06 12.96
CA PHE A 290 8.12 24.42 12.96
C PHE A 290 7.22 25.43 12.19
N VAL A 291 6.24 24.96 11.42
CA VAL A 291 5.21 25.81 10.81
C VAL A 291 3.93 25.71 11.65
N PRO A 292 3.48 26.81 12.30
CA PRO A 292 2.36 26.76 13.22
C PRO A 292 1.08 26.27 12.54
N ARG A 293 0.26 25.52 13.26
CA ARG A 293 -1.05 25.09 12.80
C ARG A 293 -2.08 26.18 13.02
N ILE A 294 -3.23 26.01 12.37
CA ILE A 294 -4.35 26.92 12.51
C ILE A 294 -4.87 26.90 13.95
N ASP A 295 -4.89 25.73 14.61
CA ASP A 295 -5.26 25.63 16.02
C ASP A 295 -4.27 26.35 16.95
N ASP A 296 -2.97 26.38 16.62
CA ASP A 296 -1.96 27.14 17.36
C ASP A 296 -2.22 28.66 17.20
N LEU A 297 -2.55 29.12 15.98
CA LEU A 297 -2.95 30.51 15.73
C LEU A 297 -4.25 30.89 16.46
N LEU A 298 -5.25 30.00 16.49
CA LEU A 298 -6.51 30.20 17.21
C LEU A 298 -6.30 30.29 18.72
N ALA A 299 -5.33 29.55 19.26
CA ALA A 299 -4.94 29.60 20.66
C ALA A 299 -4.18 30.89 21.00
N ALA A 300 -3.22 31.32 20.16
CA ALA A 300 -2.53 32.59 20.33
C ALA A 300 -3.49 33.79 20.21
N ALA A 301 -4.55 33.68 19.39
CA ALA A 301 -5.60 34.68 19.28
C ALA A 301 -6.70 34.58 20.36
N SER A 302 -6.48 33.82 21.44
CA SER A 302 -7.43 33.74 22.55
C SER A 302 -7.46 35.04 23.38
N LEU A 303 -8.45 35.16 24.27
CA LEU A 303 -8.63 36.35 25.10
C LEU A 303 -7.51 36.50 26.14
N THR A 304 -7.12 35.38 26.75
CA THR A 304 -6.20 35.30 27.90
C THR A 304 -4.75 35.11 27.50
N GLN A 305 -4.48 34.47 26.36
CA GLN A 305 -3.15 34.07 25.97
C GLN A 305 -2.75 34.72 24.65
N ARG A 306 -1.58 35.37 24.63
CA ARG A 306 -1.12 36.22 23.52
C ARG A 306 0.11 35.68 22.79
N GLU A 307 0.77 34.69 23.40
CA GLU A 307 2.01 34.09 22.91
C GLU A 307 1.98 32.58 23.14
N ILE A 308 2.51 31.84 22.17
CA ILE A 308 2.73 30.39 22.24
C ILE A 308 4.14 30.12 21.77
N ARG A 309 4.84 29.24 22.48
CA ARG A 309 6.19 28.78 22.14
C ARG A 309 6.13 27.31 21.75
N LEU A 310 6.35 27.04 20.46
CA LEU A 310 6.46 25.70 19.90
C LEU A 310 7.92 25.27 19.97
N ILE A 311 8.23 24.34 20.86
CA ILE A 311 9.60 23.90 21.11
C ILE A 311 9.93 22.75 20.17
N THR A 312 10.87 22.96 19.26
CA THR A 312 11.32 21.94 18.30
C THR A 312 12.80 21.62 18.51
N THR A 313 13.26 20.49 17.98
CA THR A 313 14.68 20.07 17.95
C THR A 313 15.62 21.17 17.44
N ARG A 314 15.16 21.91 16.42
CA ARG A 314 15.94 22.92 15.70
C ARG A 314 15.81 24.32 16.28
N GLY A 315 15.01 24.50 17.33
CA GLY A 315 14.78 25.77 17.99
C GLY A 315 13.32 26.01 18.38
N THR A 316 13.09 27.14 19.01
CA THR A 316 11.77 27.51 19.53
C THR A 316 11.08 28.49 18.58
N VAL A 317 9.94 28.08 18.04
CA VAL A 317 9.08 28.93 17.19
C VAL A 317 8.08 29.66 18.08
N THR A 318 8.24 30.98 18.16
CA THR A 318 7.38 31.85 18.96
C THR A 318 6.31 32.48 18.08
N VAL A 319 5.05 32.22 18.40
CA VAL A 319 3.87 32.74 17.70
C VAL A 319 3.22 33.82 18.55
N ARG A 320 3.19 35.06 18.06
CA ARG A 320 2.55 36.20 18.73
C ARG A 320 1.33 36.66 17.96
N ALA A 321 0.22 36.83 18.67
CA ALA A 321 -1.02 37.36 18.11
C ALA A 321 -1.00 38.90 18.01
N PRO A 322 -1.91 39.50 17.20
CA PRO A 322 -2.03 40.94 17.12
C PRO A 322 -2.21 41.60 18.50
N ALA A 323 -1.53 42.72 18.76
CA ALA A 323 -1.59 43.38 20.07
C ALA A 323 -3.00 43.91 20.42
N LYS A 324 -3.75 44.40 19.42
CA LYS A 324 -5.09 45.00 19.60
C LYS A 324 -6.18 43.92 19.69
N LEU A 325 -7.05 44.00 20.71
CA LEU A 325 -8.17 43.06 20.90
C LEU A 325 -9.08 42.93 19.66
N ALA A 326 -9.43 44.04 19.01
CA ALA A 326 -10.27 44.03 17.80
C ALA A 326 -9.62 43.23 16.65
N HIS A 327 -8.31 43.39 16.45
CA HIS A 327 -7.58 42.64 15.42
C HIS A 327 -7.50 41.15 15.76
N ARG A 328 -7.33 40.79 17.05
CA ARG A 328 -7.36 39.39 17.49
C ARG A 328 -8.72 38.73 17.24
N LEU A 329 -9.81 39.40 17.61
CA LEU A 329 -11.17 38.90 17.38
C LEU A 329 -11.46 38.74 15.88
N ARG A 330 -11.02 39.70 15.04
CA ARG A 330 -11.13 39.60 13.59
C ARG A 330 -10.31 38.41 13.03
N ALA A 331 -9.06 38.27 13.45
CA ALA A 331 -8.20 37.16 13.03
C ALA A 331 -8.81 35.81 13.42
N ARG A 332 -9.29 35.68 14.67
CA ARG A 332 -9.98 34.48 15.17
C ARG A 332 -11.25 34.16 14.37
N ALA A 333 -12.08 35.17 14.06
CA ALA A 333 -13.28 34.99 13.25
C ALA A 333 -12.95 34.54 11.82
N LEU A 334 -11.94 35.13 11.18
CA LEU A 334 -11.50 34.75 9.83
C LEU A 334 -10.89 33.35 9.79
N LEU A 335 -10.01 33.01 10.73
CA LEU A 335 -9.45 31.66 10.86
C LEU A 335 -10.55 30.62 11.09
N THR A 336 -11.59 30.95 11.88
CA THR A 336 -12.73 30.06 12.11
C THR A 336 -13.59 29.89 10.84
N TRP A 337 -13.87 30.99 10.12
CA TRP A 337 -14.74 30.98 8.94
C TRP A 337 -14.10 30.40 7.69
N ARG A 338 -12.76 30.53 7.57
CA ARG A 338 -11.96 30.11 6.41
C ARG A 338 -10.89 29.07 6.80
N TYR A 339 -11.14 28.26 7.83
CA TYR A 339 -10.18 27.30 8.37
C TYR A 339 -9.54 26.42 7.28
N ASP A 340 -10.37 25.80 6.44
CA ASP A 340 -9.94 24.92 5.34
C ASP A 340 -8.98 25.63 4.37
N ARG A 341 -9.23 26.90 4.02
CA ARG A 341 -8.34 27.69 3.15
C ARG A 341 -6.94 27.85 3.76
N TYR A 342 -6.85 28.15 5.05
CA TYR A 342 -5.55 28.29 5.73
C TYR A 342 -4.87 26.93 5.93
N ALA A 343 -5.63 25.87 6.20
CA ALA A 343 -5.11 24.51 6.30
C ALA A 343 -4.50 24.05 4.96
N GLN A 344 -5.20 24.27 3.84
CA GLN A 344 -4.68 23.97 2.50
C GLN A 344 -3.48 24.83 2.13
N ALA A 345 -3.42 26.10 2.56
CA ALA A 345 -2.25 26.95 2.35
C ALA A 345 -1.02 26.43 3.11
N ARG A 346 -1.20 25.98 4.36
CA ARG A 346 -0.13 25.32 5.14
C ARG A 346 0.34 24.03 4.46
N MET A 347 -0.59 23.18 4.03
CA MET A 347 -0.28 21.94 3.31
C MET A 347 0.53 22.21 2.04
N ARG A 348 0.06 23.14 1.19
CA ARG A 348 0.76 23.53 -0.05
C ARG A 348 2.14 24.07 0.23
N ALA A 349 2.29 24.93 1.23
CA ALA A 349 3.60 25.44 1.63
C ALA A 349 4.57 24.30 1.96
N LEU A 350 4.16 23.30 2.75
CA LEU A 350 5.01 22.17 3.15
C LEU A 350 5.37 21.21 2.01
N VAL A 351 4.56 21.13 0.95
CA VAL A 351 4.82 20.28 -0.24
C VAL A 351 5.57 21.02 -1.33
N ALA A 352 5.49 22.36 -1.36
CA ALA A 352 6.06 23.18 -2.42
C ALA A 352 7.60 23.08 -2.50
N GLN A 353 8.12 23.05 -3.72
CA GLN A 353 9.55 23.19 -3.99
C GLN A 353 9.94 24.66 -4.21
N GLU A 354 9.00 25.50 -4.63
CA GLU A 354 9.24 26.91 -4.92
C GLU A 354 9.28 27.76 -3.64
N PRO A 355 10.30 28.62 -3.44
CA PRO A 355 10.41 29.47 -2.25
C PRO A 355 9.21 30.41 -2.02
N ALA A 356 8.58 30.88 -3.09
CA ALA A 356 7.40 31.76 -3.00
C ALA A 356 6.20 31.03 -2.39
N GLU A 357 5.90 29.81 -2.85
CA GLU A 357 4.83 28.97 -2.30
C GLU A 357 5.15 28.47 -0.88
N GLN A 358 6.41 28.17 -0.56
CA GLN A 358 6.84 27.79 0.79
C GLN A 358 6.56 28.88 1.85
N LYS A 359 6.70 30.16 1.48
CA LYS A 359 6.47 31.31 2.39
C LYS A 359 5.02 31.79 2.44
N LYS A 360 4.18 31.35 1.49
CA LYS A 360 2.81 31.85 1.28
C LYS A 360 1.92 31.72 2.52
N PHE A 361 2.00 30.60 3.23
CA PHE A 361 1.21 30.41 4.46
C PHE A 361 1.57 31.45 5.52
N THR A 362 2.87 31.65 5.79
CA THR A 362 3.34 32.61 6.80
C THR A 362 2.96 34.04 6.41
N LEU A 363 3.07 34.41 5.12
CA LEU A 363 2.60 35.69 4.60
C LEU A 363 1.10 35.89 4.82
N MET A 364 0.26 34.91 4.46
CA MET A 364 -1.19 34.95 4.68
C MET A 364 -1.57 35.11 6.16
N THR A 365 -0.78 34.52 7.07
CA THR A 365 -1.00 34.70 8.52
C THR A 365 -0.47 36.04 9.04
N GLY A 366 0.59 36.58 8.42
CA GLY A 366 1.12 37.92 8.67
C GLY A 366 0.12 39.02 8.31
N GLU A 367 -0.66 38.84 7.24
CA GLU A 367 -1.77 39.74 6.87
C GLU A 367 -2.86 39.81 7.94
N LEU A 368 -3.02 38.75 8.75
CA LEU A 368 -3.93 38.74 9.91
C LEU A 368 -3.31 39.41 11.16
N GLY A 369 -2.04 39.82 11.08
CA GLY A 369 -1.28 40.47 12.14
C GLY A 369 -0.56 39.54 13.11
N PHE A 370 -0.40 38.25 12.77
CA PHE A 370 0.47 37.35 13.53
C PHE A 370 1.94 37.59 13.20
N SER A 371 2.82 37.44 14.19
CA SER A 371 4.26 37.32 13.95
C SER A 371 4.77 35.96 14.41
N VAL A 372 5.66 35.39 13.60
CA VAL A 372 6.29 34.09 13.85
C VAL A 372 7.80 34.30 13.82
N ALA A 373 8.47 33.99 14.92
CA ALA A 373 9.92 34.14 15.06
C ALA A 373 10.55 32.82 15.49
N LEU A 374 11.68 32.45 14.89
CA LEU A 374 12.50 31.33 15.34
C LEU A 374 13.65 31.86 16.20
N GLY A 375 13.89 31.24 17.35
CA GLY A 375 15.03 31.53 18.21
C GLY A 375 15.57 30.27 18.90
N ASP A 376 16.65 30.43 19.67
CA ASP A 376 17.25 29.37 20.49
C ASP A 376 17.67 28.13 19.67
N THR A 377 18.43 28.36 18.60
CA THR A 377 18.92 27.32 17.67
C THR A 377 20.24 26.68 18.12
N GLY A 378 20.93 27.25 19.11
CA GLY A 378 22.17 26.73 19.67
C GLY A 378 21.98 25.92 20.95
N GLY A 379 23.08 25.35 21.45
CA GLY A 379 23.12 24.57 22.68
C GLY A 379 24.53 24.40 23.25
N GLU A 380 24.67 23.68 24.36
CA GLU A 380 25.96 23.27 24.93
C GLU A 380 25.82 21.87 25.54
N VAL A 381 26.83 21.01 25.37
CA VAL A 381 26.92 19.68 25.98
C VAL A 381 28.28 19.57 26.67
N ASP A 382 28.31 19.40 27.99
CA ASP A 382 29.55 19.27 28.78
C ASP A 382 30.64 20.32 28.42
N GLY A 383 30.29 21.60 28.34
CA GLY A 383 31.26 22.65 28.00
C GLY A 383 31.49 22.84 26.49
N ARG A 384 30.93 21.99 25.62
CA ARG A 384 31.07 22.10 24.16
C ARG A 384 29.85 22.79 23.54
N PRO A 385 29.98 24.03 23.04
CA PRO A 385 28.87 24.74 22.40
C PRO A 385 28.58 24.18 21.01
N PHE A 386 27.31 24.19 20.61
CA PHE A 386 26.89 23.87 19.24
C PHE A 386 25.86 24.88 18.72
N ALA A 387 25.80 25.04 17.40
CA ALA A 387 24.79 25.85 16.72
C ALA A 387 24.17 25.06 15.58
N LEU A 388 22.84 25.13 15.45
CA LEU A 388 22.11 24.51 14.34
C LEU A 388 21.70 25.57 13.33
N GLU A 389 22.05 25.34 12.07
CA GLU A 389 21.58 26.19 10.97
C GLU A 389 20.09 25.90 10.66
N PRO A 390 19.20 26.91 10.71
CA PRO A 390 17.77 26.71 10.51
C PRO A 390 17.39 26.70 9.02
N HIS A 391 18.16 26.04 8.16
CA HIS A 391 17.93 26.00 6.71
C HIS A 391 16.53 25.52 6.32
N LEU A 392 15.94 24.63 7.13
CA LEU A 392 14.58 24.14 6.87
C LEU A 392 13.53 25.17 7.32
N PRO A 393 13.42 25.59 8.60
CA PRO A 393 12.45 26.62 8.98
C PRO A 393 12.56 27.95 8.23
N SER A 394 13.78 28.41 7.92
CA SER A 394 14.02 29.68 7.21
C SER A 394 13.44 29.73 5.79
N LYS A 395 13.21 28.57 5.16
CA LYS A 395 12.51 28.48 3.86
C LYS A 395 11.03 28.87 3.96
N TYR A 396 10.40 28.65 5.11
CA TYR A 396 8.95 28.79 5.29
C TYR A 396 8.54 30.03 6.08
N LEU A 397 9.44 30.56 6.93
CA LEU A 397 9.17 31.74 7.74
C LEU A 397 9.51 33.02 6.97
N ALA A 398 8.53 33.91 6.79
CA ALA A 398 8.72 35.23 6.18
C ALA A 398 8.63 36.33 7.24
N VAL A 399 9.52 37.31 7.18
CA VAL A 399 9.43 38.56 7.96
C VAL A 399 8.36 39.44 7.30
N ALA A 400 7.26 39.69 7.99
CA ALA A 400 6.19 40.54 7.48
C ALA A 400 6.54 42.03 7.66
N VAL A 401 6.54 42.79 6.56
CA VAL A 401 6.49 44.26 6.57
C VAL A 401 5.01 44.67 6.53
N PRO A 402 4.53 45.61 7.37
CA PRO A 402 3.12 45.97 7.38
C PRO A 402 2.76 46.75 6.10
N SER A 403 1.86 46.22 5.29
CA SER A 403 1.25 46.98 4.18
C SER A 403 -0.01 47.70 4.68
N ALA A 404 0.07 49.02 4.73
CA ALA A 404 -1.08 49.89 4.93
C ALA A 404 -1.72 50.17 3.58
N PHE A 405 -2.77 49.44 3.18
CA PHE A 405 -3.92 49.94 2.42
C PHE A 405 -4.89 48.81 2.07
N GLN A 406 -6.12 48.88 2.59
CA GLN A 406 -7.37 48.70 1.85
C GLN A 406 -8.54 48.76 2.85
N LEU A 407 -9.07 49.97 2.99
CA LEU A 407 -10.39 50.23 3.57
C LEU A 407 -11.37 50.28 2.39
N GLY A 408 -12.41 49.44 2.38
CA GLY A 408 -13.42 49.49 1.33
C GLY A 408 -14.45 48.38 1.38
N ARG A 409 -15.57 48.68 2.07
CA ARG A 409 -16.95 48.18 1.88
C ARG A 409 -17.17 46.67 1.63
N ASP A 410 -17.81 46.02 2.61
CA ASP A 410 -19.19 45.54 2.45
C ASP A 410 -19.76 45.09 3.80
N TRP A 411 -20.71 45.87 4.30
CA TRP A 411 -21.61 45.54 5.39
C TRP A 411 -23.01 45.74 4.83
N LEU A 412 -23.80 44.67 4.77
CA LEU A 412 -25.22 44.71 5.11
C LEU A 412 -25.83 43.31 5.20
N VAL A 413 -26.69 43.20 6.21
CA VAL A 413 -27.75 42.20 6.50
C VAL A 413 -27.40 41.20 7.60
N GLY A 414 -27.93 41.50 8.79
CA GLY A 414 -27.81 40.73 10.02
C GLY A 414 -28.79 39.54 10.10
N PRO A 415 -28.59 38.61 11.05
CA PRO A 415 -29.53 37.54 11.32
C PRO A 415 -30.50 37.92 12.45
N SER A 416 -31.80 37.70 12.20
CA SER A 416 -32.89 37.75 13.18
C SER A 416 -32.90 36.49 14.07
N VAL A 417 -33.37 36.69 15.30
CA VAL A 417 -33.51 35.71 16.39
C VAL A 417 -34.67 34.74 16.13
N PRO A 418 -34.61 33.46 16.55
CA PRO A 418 -35.71 32.50 16.45
C PRO A 418 -36.69 32.56 17.65
N VAL A 419 -37.99 32.44 17.37
CA VAL A 419 -39.08 32.27 18.37
C VAL A 419 -39.50 30.80 18.47
N TRP A 420 -39.98 30.45 19.67
CA TRP A 420 -40.18 29.17 20.34
C TRP A 420 -41.35 28.25 19.86
N ILE A 421 -41.21 26.95 20.22
CA ILE A 421 -42.15 25.94 20.82
C ILE A 421 -43.67 26.22 20.61
N ASP A 422 -44.56 25.32 20.19
CA ASP A 422 -44.81 23.89 20.50
C ASP A 422 -45.76 23.31 19.44
N SER A 423 -45.86 21.97 19.36
CA SER A 423 -47.12 21.20 19.14
C SER A 423 -46.80 19.75 18.78
N PHE A 424 -46.40 19.02 19.82
CA PHE A 424 -46.55 17.57 19.93
C PHE A 424 -48.03 17.27 20.28
N LEU A 425 -48.63 16.25 19.63
CA LEU A 425 -49.98 15.67 19.83
C LEU A 425 -51.10 16.10 18.86
N SER A 426 -51.17 15.42 17.72
CA SER A 426 -52.44 14.99 17.11
C SER A 426 -52.23 13.85 16.09
N TYR A 427 -51.71 12.71 16.55
CA TYR A 427 -51.98 11.44 15.88
C TYR A 427 -51.92 10.30 16.89
N LEU A 428 -53.00 9.51 16.90
CA LEU A 428 -53.17 8.22 17.59
C LEU A 428 -53.77 8.25 18.99
N VAL A 429 -55.09 8.39 19.03
CA VAL A 429 -55.94 7.40 19.71
C VAL A 429 -57.22 7.21 18.89
N SER A 430 -57.44 6.01 18.35
CA SER A 430 -58.65 5.22 18.66
C SER A 430 -58.47 3.78 18.18
N PRO A 431 -58.98 2.78 18.93
CA PRO A 431 -58.39 1.45 19.01
C PRO A 431 -59.22 0.36 18.32
N ALA A 432 -58.54 -0.68 17.83
CA ALA A 432 -59.10 -2.02 17.70
C ALA A 432 -57.99 -3.07 17.84
N GLY A 433 -57.92 -3.67 19.03
CA GLY A 433 -57.72 -5.11 19.21
C GLY A 433 -56.34 -5.74 18.97
N ASN A 434 -55.44 -5.59 19.95
CA ASN A 434 -54.60 -6.68 20.48
C ASN A 434 -54.34 -6.37 21.97
N VAL A 435 -54.52 -7.34 22.87
CA VAL A 435 -54.45 -7.08 24.32
C VAL A 435 -53.01 -6.69 24.71
N PRO A 436 -52.74 -5.63 25.50
CA PRO A 436 -51.38 -5.25 25.90
C PRO A 436 -50.61 -6.39 26.59
N THR A 437 -51.32 -7.28 27.27
CA THR A 437 -50.76 -8.50 27.87
C THR A 437 -50.31 -9.50 26.82
N GLN A 438 -51.04 -9.70 25.72
CA GLN A 438 -50.64 -10.58 24.63
C GLN A 438 -49.41 -10.03 23.87
N LEU A 439 -49.36 -8.72 23.65
CA LEU A 439 -48.20 -8.08 23.03
C LEU A 439 -46.97 -8.17 23.96
N ALA A 440 -47.14 -7.94 25.26
CA ALA A 440 -46.08 -8.12 26.25
C ALA A 440 -45.57 -9.57 26.30
N TRP A 441 -46.47 -10.56 26.22
CA TRP A 441 -46.08 -11.97 26.14
C TRP A 441 -45.35 -12.30 24.84
N ILE A 442 -45.78 -11.78 23.69
CA ILE A 442 -45.08 -11.97 22.42
C ILE A 442 -43.70 -11.32 22.46
N VAL A 443 -43.60 -10.08 22.92
CA VAL A 443 -42.31 -9.37 23.07
C VAL A 443 -41.41 -10.11 24.04
N PHE A 444 -41.94 -10.58 25.17
CA PHE A 444 -41.21 -11.39 26.14
C PHE A 444 -40.75 -12.72 25.54
N LEU A 445 -41.60 -13.46 24.83
CA LEU A 445 -41.23 -14.73 24.20
C LEU A 445 -40.20 -14.54 23.09
N VAL A 446 -40.33 -13.47 22.28
CA VAL A 446 -39.34 -13.11 21.27
C VAL A 446 -38.03 -12.73 21.92
N LEU A 447 -38.05 -11.91 22.97
CA LEU A 447 -36.85 -11.53 23.73
C LEU A 447 -36.20 -12.73 24.40
N ALA A 448 -36.98 -13.59 25.07
CA ALA A 448 -36.52 -14.81 25.71
C ALA A 448 -35.92 -15.77 24.68
N TYR A 449 -36.56 -15.97 23.53
CA TYR A 449 -36.00 -16.74 22.42
C TYR A 449 -34.69 -16.13 21.92
N MET A 450 -34.62 -14.81 21.73
CA MET A 450 -33.40 -14.12 21.31
C MET A 450 -32.27 -14.27 22.33
N VAL A 451 -32.55 -14.15 23.63
CA VAL A 451 -31.60 -14.33 24.72
C VAL A 451 -31.13 -15.78 24.81
N LEU A 452 -32.05 -16.75 24.81
CA LEU A 452 -31.72 -18.19 24.84
C LEU A 452 -30.91 -18.60 23.60
N ARG A 453 -31.29 -18.10 22.42
CA ARG A 453 -30.54 -18.33 21.18
C ARG A 453 -29.16 -17.70 21.23
N ALA A 454 -29.03 -16.47 21.73
CA ALA A 454 -27.75 -15.80 21.91
C ALA A 454 -26.85 -16.58 22.88
N ALA A 455 -27.38 -16.98 24.04
CA ALA A 455 -26.66 -17.81 25.00
C ALA A 455 -26.21 -19.14 24.38
N TRP A 456 -27.10 -19.83 23.67
CA TRP A 456 -26.73 -21.08 22.96
C TRP A 456 -25.60 -20.84 21.96
N ILE A 457 -25.69 -19.79 21.14
CA ILE A 457 -24.65 -19.42 20.18
C ILE A 457 -23.32 -19.11 20.87
N MET A 458 -23.33 -18.35 21.97
CA MET A 458 -22.13 -18.03 22.75
C MET A 458 -21.48 -19.30 23.30
N THR A 459 -22.25 -20.24 23.84
CA THR A 459 -21.68 -21.53 24.29
C THR A 459 -21.05 -22.32 23.14
N GLN A 460 -21.57 -22.22 21.92
CA GLN A 460 -20.95 -22.86 20.75
C GLN A 460 -19.62 -22.19 20.39
N ILE A 461 -19.55 -20.86 20.42
CA ILE A 461 -18.32 -20.10 20.17
C ILE A 461 -17.26 -20.46 21.20
N GLU A 462 -17.60 -20.42 22.48
CA GLU A 462 -16.67 -20.75 23.57
C GLU A 462 -16.17 -22.20 23.46
N ARG A 463 -17.07 -23.14 23.17
CA ARG A 463 -16.69 -24.54 22.93
C ARG A 463 -15.81 -24.69 21.69
N ALA A 464 -16.04 -23.91 20.63
CA ALA A 464 -15.21 -23.95 19.44
C ALA A 464 -13.80 -23.40 19.74
N ARG A 465 -13.73 -22.24 20.40
CA ARG A 465 -12.48 -21.59 20.82
C ARG A 465 -11.65 -22.47 21.75
N ARG A 466 -12.25 -23.04 22.80
CA ARG A 466 -11.57 -23.95 23.73
C ARG A 466 -11.05 -25.23 23.08
N GLY A 467 -11.58 -25.59 21.90
CA GLY A 467 -11.12 -26.75 21.13
C GLY A 467 -9.84 -26.51 20.33
N ILE A 468 -9.31 -25.28 20.31
CA ILE A 468 -8.10 -24.90 19.57
C ILE A 468 -7.05 -24.41 20.58
N PRO A 469 -5.86 -25.02 20.65
CA PRO A 469 -4.82 -24.64 21.60
C PRO A 469 -4.35 -23.19 21.47
N LEU A 470 -3.85 -22.80 20.29
CA LEU A 470 -3.29 -21.47 20.05
C LEU A 470 -4.15 -20.69 19.08
N THR A 471 -4.50 -19.46 19.45
CA THR A 471 -5.16 -18.51 18.54
C THR A 471 -4.44 -17.18 18.56
N ILE A 472 -4.21 -16.62 17.37
CA ILE A 472 -3.54 -15.33 17.21
C ILE A 472 -4.37 -14.48 16.27
N GLY A 473 -4.85 -13.35 16.77
CA GLY A 473 -5.55 -12.36 15.99
C GLY A 473 -4.59 -11.35 15.39
N GLY A 474 -4.86 -10.88 14.18
CA GLY A 474 -4.17 -9.73 13.61
C GLY A 474 -5.08 -8.67 13.04
N TRP A 475 -4.62 -7.43 13.10
CA TRP A 475 -5.30 -6.29 12.51
C TRP A 475 -4.31 -5.19 12.06
N GLY A 476 -4.87 -4.13 11.51
CA GLY A 476 -4.19 -3.04 10.84
C GLY A 476 -4.91 -2.61 9.57
N THR A 477 -4.59 -1.42 9.09
CA THR A 477 -5.20 -0.89 7.87
C THR A 477 -4.71 -1.66 6.64
N ARG A 478 -3.39 -1.89 6.53
CA ARG A 478 -2.73 -2.62 5.43
C ARG A 478 -1.89 -3.79 5.92
N GLY A 479 -1.63 -4.76 5.04
CA GLY A 479 -0.78 -5.90 5.37
C GLY A 479 -1.42 -7.01 6.21
N LYS A 480 -2.72 -6.92 6.55
CA LYS A 480 -3.45 -7.95 7.33
C LYS A 480 -3.27 -9.36 6.75
N SER A 481 -3.82 -9.59 5.54
CA SER A 481 -3.76 -10.88 4.84
C SER A 481 -2.33 -11.37 4.66
N GLY A 482 -1.40 -10.48 4.28
CA GLY A 482 0.02 -10.81 4.15
C GLY A 482 0.62 -11.31 5.46
N SER A 483 0.44 -10.56 6.55
CA SER A 483 0.94 -10.95 7.87
C SER A 483 0.35 -12.27 8.38
N GLU A 484 -0.95 -12.54 8.16
CA GLU A 484 -1.55 -13.82 8.54
C GLU A 484 -1.03 -15.00 7.70
N ARG A 485 -0.70 -14.77 6.42
CA ARG A 485 -0.10 -15.78 5.54
C ARG A 485 1.34 -16.09 5.93
N LEU A 486 2.13 -15.08 6.31
CA LEU A 486 3.48 -15.26 6.83
C LEU A 486 3.46 -16.05 8.15
N LYS A 487 2.54 -15.73 9.08
CA LYS A 487 2.34 -16.53 10.30
C LYS A 487 1.91 -17.96 9.98
N ALA A 488 1.00 -18.15 9.02
CA ALA A 488 0.56 -19.47 8.61
C ALA A 488 1.73 -20.28 8.04
N ALA A 489 2.61 -19.66 7.24
CA ALA A 489 3.83 -20.27 6.73
C ALA A 489 4.76 -20.69 7.87
N LEU A 490 5.01 -19.81 8.84
CA LEU A 490 5.82 -20.09 10.02
C LEU A 490 5.31 -21.31 10.80
N PHE A 491 4.04 -21.32 11.19
CA PHE A 491 3.48 -22.44 11.97
C PHE A 491 3.36 -23.72 11.14
N HIS A 492 3.15 -23.62 9.83
CA HIS A 492 3.15 -24.77 8.93
C HIS A 492 4.54 -25.40 8.82
N ALA A 493 5.60 -24.58 8.71
CA ALA A 493 6.99 -25.05 8.73
C ALA A 493 7.35 -25.72 10.05
N LEU A 494 6.84 -25.19 11.17
CA LEU A 494 6.94 -25.82 12.50
C LEU A 494 6.04 -27.06 12.67
N ARG A 495 5.41 -27.55 11.59
CA ARG A 495 4.65 -28.80 11.53
C ARG A 495 3.39 -28.76 12.40
N TYR A 496 2.71 -27.61 12.47
CA TYR A 496 1.38 -27.51 13.08
C TYR A 496 0.26 -27.58 12.03
N ASP A 497 -0.90 -28.11 12.45
CA ASP A 497 -2.13 -27.98 11.67
C ASP A 497 -2.70 -26.57 11.86
N VAL A 498 -2.64 -25.74 10.83
CA VAL A 498 -3.01 -24.32 10.87
C VAL A 498 -4.28 -24.07 10.08
N VAL A 499 -5.25 -23.38 10.69
CA VAL A 499 -6.37 -22.78 9.97
C VAL A 499 -6.24 -21.27 10.08
N VAL A 500 -6.22 -20.58 8.94
CA VAL A 500 -6.20 -19.11 8.90
C VAL A 500 -7.41 -18.57 8.15
N LYS A 501 -8.11 -17.62 8.76
CA LYS A 501 -9.14 -16.83 8.08
C LYS A 501 -8.50 -15.58 7.48
N THR A 502 -8.61 -15.41 6.17
CA THR A 502 -8.17 -14.21 5.46
C THR A 502 -9.26 -13.66 4.54
N THR A 503 -9.39 -12.34 4.48
CA THR A 503 -10.41 -11.64 3.67
C THR A 503 -9.83 -10.88 2.49
N GLY A 504 -8.52 -11.04 2.23
CA GLY A 504 -7.69 -10.46 1.16
C GLY A 504 -8.39 -9.89 -0.08
N CYS A 505 -8.12 -10.46 -1.26
CA CYS A 505 -8.86 -10.09 -2.48
C CYS A 505 -10.23 -10.75 -2.56
N GLU A 506 -10.28 -12.00 -2.10
CA GLU A 506 -11.49 -12.80 -1.94
C GLU A 506 -11.51 -13.35 -0.50
N ALA A 507 -12.69 -13.67 0.00
CA ALA A 507 -12.83 -14.24 1.33
C ALA A 507 -12.45 -15.72 1.30
N MET A 508 -11.38 -16.07 2.01
CA MET A 508 -10.81 -17.42 2.01
C MET A 508 -10.52 -17.86 3.45
N PHE A 509 -10.51 -19.16 3.67
CA PHE A 509 -9.72 -19.72 4.76
C PHE A 509 -8.67 -20.64 4.15
N ILE A 510 -7.50 -20.66 4.77
CA ILE A 510 -6.42 -21.55 4.39
C ILE A 510 -6.35 -22.64 5.44
N HIS A 511 -6.19 -23.88 4.99
CA HIS A 511 -5.87 -25.01 5.85
C HIS A 511 -4.51 -25.56 5.45
N ALA A 512 -3.54 -25.42 6.36
CA ALA A 512 -2.22 -26.02 6.25
C ALA A 512 -2.19 -27.25 7.15
N MET A 513 -2.22 -28.43 6.55
CA MET A 513 -2.11 -29.69 7.28
C MET A 513 -0.66 -30.13 7.31
N ARG A 514 -0.25 -30.78 8.39
CA ARG A 514 1.03 -31.47 8.46
C ARG A 514 1.23 -32.37 7.22
N ASP A 515 2.39 -32.26 6.60
CA ASP A 515 2.82 -33.04 5.42
C ASP A 515 2.08 -32.77 4.10
N LEU A 516 1.15 -31.81 4.06
CA LEU A 516 0.43 -31.49 2.83
C LEU A 516 0.59 -30.00 2.48
N PRO A 517 0.69 -29.66 1.18
CA PRO A 517 0.66 -28.27 0.76
C PRO A 517 -0.59 -27.59 1.30
N ALA A 518 -0.41 -26.40 1.86
CA ALA A 518 -1.51 -25.62 2.37
C ALA A 518 -2.47 -25.25 1.23
N GLN A 519 -3.78 -25.27 1.52
CA GLN A 519 -4.82 -25.04 0.51
C GLN A 519 -5.77 -23.93 0.90
N GLU A 520 -6.07 -23.06 -0.06
CA GLU A 520 -7.07 -22.01 0.09
C GLU A 520 -8.46 -22.51 -0.32
N ILE A 521 -9.45 -22.19 0.49
CA ILE A 521 -10.84 -22.56 0.27
C ILE A 521 -11.72 -21.30 0.43
N PHE A 522 -12.61 -21.08 -0.53
CA PHE A 522 -13.52 -19.92 -0.52
C PHE A 522 -14.47 -19.95 0.68
N ILE A 523 -14.61 -18.80 1.34
CA ILE A 523 -15.67 -18.55 2.31
C ILE A 523 -16.90 -18.07 1.54
N TYR A 524 -17.96 -18.88 1.54
CA TYR A 524 -19.21 -18.48 0.93
C TYR A 524 -19.92 -17.39 1.75
N ARG A 525 -20.13 -16.22 1.14
CA ARG A 525 -20.86 -15.07 1.72
C ARG A 525 -22.19 -14.85 1.01
N PRO A 526 -23.33 -15.12 1.66
CA PRO A 526 -24.63 -14.74 1.10
C PRO A 526 -24.66 -13.25 0.77
N TYR A 527 -25.03 -12.91 -0.47
CA TYR A 527 -25.08 -11.54 -1.01
C TYR A 527 -23.74 -10.77 -1.02
N ASP A 528 -22.60 -11.45 -0.88
CA ASP A 528 -21.24 -10.85 -0.89
C ASP A 528 -21.06 -9.83 0.25
N LYS A 529 -21.82 -10.01 1.34
CA LYS A 529 -21.72 -9.19 2.55
C LYS A 529 -21.03 -9.96 3.66
N ALA A 530 -19.98 -9.37 4.20
CA ALA A 530 -19.33 -9.89 5.39
C ALA A 530 -20.21 -9.66 6.62
N THR A 531 -20.19 -10.61 7.55
CA THR A 531 -20.86 -10.51 8.84
C THR A 531 -19.94 -11.07 9.93
N ILE A 532 -20.07 -10.61 11.17
CA ILE A 532 -19.29 -11.16 12.28
C ILE A 532 -19.52 -12.67 12.46
N TRP A 533 -20.69 -13.19 12.04
CA TRP A 533 -21.01 -14.62 12.04
C TRP A 533 -20.06 -15.48 11.21
N GLU A 534 -19.40 -14.89 10.21
CA GLU A 534 -18.33 -15.55 9.47
C GLU A 534 -17.21 -16.01 10.40
N GLN A 535 -16.81 -15.18 11.38
CA GLN A 535 -15.77 -15.55 12.35
C GLN A 535 -16.18 -16.79 13.14
N ARG A 536 -17.42 -16.82 13.65
CA ARG A 536 -17.96 -18.00 14.35
C ARG A 536 -17.88 -19.25 13.48
N ASN A 537 -18.30 -19.15 12.22
CA ASN A 537 -18.38 -20.30 11.33
C ASN A 537 -16.99 -20.85 10.99
N ILE A 538 -16.00 -19.98 10.76
CA ILE A 538 -14.62 -20.40 10.49
C ILE A 538 -13.93 -20.90 11.75
N LEU A 539 -14.21 -20.33 12.93
CA LEU A 539 -13.74 -20.89 14.20
C LEU A 539 -14.26 -22.32 14.43
N ALA A 540 -15.55 -22.56 14.16
CA ALA A 540 -16.14 -23.90 14.23
C ALA A 540 -15.51 -24.84 13.18
N ALA A 541 -15.22 -24.34 11.97
CA ALA A 541 -14.49 -25.10 10.96
C ALA A 541 -13.08 -25.47 11.43
N GLY A 542 -12.34 -24.53 12.05
CA GLY A 542 -11.02 -24.76 12.61
C GLY A 542 -11.02 -25.88 13.65
N ARG A 543 -11.99 -25.87 14.56
CA ARG A 543 -12.19 -26.98 15.51
C ARG A 543 -12.50 -28.30 14.81
N ASN A 544 -13.40 -28.32 13.82
CA ASN A 544 -13.79 -29.55 13.12
C ASN A 544 -12.65 -30.13 12.27
N LEU A 545 -11.79 -29.26 11.75
CA LEU A 545 -10.54 -29.63 11.05
C LEU A 545 -9.41 -29.98 12.02
N ARG A 546 -9.64 -29.91 13.34
CA ARG A 546 -8.67 -30.21 14.41
C ARG A 546 -7.42 -29.32 14.36
N ALA A 547 -7.59 -28.05 14.00
CA ALA A 547 -6.50 -27.08 13.99
C ALA A 547 -5.83 -26.96 15.36
N GLN A 548 -4.50 -26.93 15.37
CA GLN A 548 -3.69 -26.65 16.55
C GLN A 548 -3.44 -25.15 16.71
N VAL A 549 -3.30 -24.47 15.58
CA VAL A 549 -3.13 -23.01 15.49
C VAL A 549 -4.26 -22.44 14.65
N PHE A 550 -4.96 -21.44 15.19
CA PHE A 550 -5.97 -20.69 14.45
C PHE A 550 -5.60 -19.21 14.36
N LEU A 551 -5.36 -18.77 13.13
CA LEU A 551 -5.00 -17.40 12.83
C LEU A 551 -6.20 -16.70 12.22
N TRP A 552 -6.38 -15.41 12.50
CA TRP A 552 -7.48 -14.68 11.90
C TRP A 552 -7.18 -13.19 11.80
N GLU A 553 -7.53 -12.62 10.65
CA GLU A 553 -7.56 -11.16 10.53
C GLU A 553 -8.93 -10.58 10.94
N CYS A 554 -8.85 -9.44 11.63
CA CYS A 554 -10.00 -8.62 11.95
C CYS A 554 -10.43 -7.79 10.72
N MET A 555 -11.74 -7.85 10.44
CA MET A 555 -12.41 -7.06 9.39
C MET A 555 -13.54 -6.21 9.97
N ALA A 556 -13.72 -6.22 11.30
CA ALA A 556 -14.75 -5.41 11.95
C ALA A 556 -14.32 -3.94 11.94
N LEU A 557 -15.13 -3.09 11.32
CA LEU A 557 -14.89 -1.64 11.28
C LEU A 557 -15.59 -0.91 12.43
N GLN A 558 -16.68 -1.48 12.96
CA GLN A 558 -17.41 -0.87 14.06
C GLN A 558 -16.74 -1.23 15.40
N PRO A 559 -16.45 -0.26 16.28
CA PRO A 559 -15.76 -0.50 17.54
C PRO A 559 -16.39 -1.59 18.41
N LEU A 560 -17.72 -1.62 18.50
CA LEU A 560 -18.43 -2.64 19.30
C LEU A 560 -18.22 -4.06 18.77
N PHE A 561 -18.14 -4.24 17.44
CA PHE A 561 -17.88 -5.55 16.85
C PHE A 561 -16.43 -5.97 17.03
N VAL A 562 -15.50 -5.02 17.08
CA VAL A 562 -14.10 -5.29 17.41
C VAL A 562 -14.00 -5.87 18.81
N ASP A 563 -14.62 -5.20 19.79
CA ASP A 563 -14.61 -5.65 21.19
C ASP A 563 -15.28 -7.03 21.33
N THR A 564 -16.43 -7.23 20.66
CA THR A 564 -17.13 -8.52 20.64
C THR A 564 -16.22 -9.64 20.10
N LEU A 565 -15.57 -9.41 18.96
CA LEU A 565 -14.73 -10.44 18.33
C LEU A 565 -13.48 -10.73 19.15
N CYS A 566 -12.76 -9.70 19.60
CA CYS A 566 -11.50 -9.89 20.31
C CYS A 566 -11.72 -10.28 21.78
N SER A 567 -12.48 -9.49 22.54
CA SER A 567 -12.57 -9.63 24.00
C SER A 567 -13.63 -10.65 24.45
N GLU A 568 -14.67 -10.90 23.64
CA GLU A 568 -15.70 -11.88 24.00
C GLU A 568 -15.52 -13.23 23.31
N TRP A 569 -15.30 -13.25 21.99
CA TRP A 569 -15.36 -14.48 21.19
C TRP A 569 -14.02 -15.21 21.10
N MET A 570 -12.97 -14.50 20.68
CA MET A 570 -11.68 -15.11 20.37
C MET A 570 -10.76 -15.17 21.59
N ARG A 571 -10.73 -14.11 22.41
CA ARG A 571 -9.90 -14.00 23.63
C ARG A 571 -8.47 -14.47 23.37
N ASP A 572 -7.88 -13.96 22.30
CA ASP A 572 -6.50 -14.28 21.95
C ASP A 572 -5.56 -13.75 23.03
N GLU A 573 -4.56 -14.52 23.43
CA GLU A 573 -3.54 -14.08 24.39
C GLU A 573 -2.46 -13.23 23.70
N ILE A 574 -2.29 -13.47 22.39
CA ILE A 574 -1.31 -12.80 21.55
C ILE A 574 -2.03 -12.17 20.35
N THR A 575 -1.77 -10.89 20.09
CA THR A 575 -2.24 -10.21 18.88
C THR A 575 -1.11 -9.52 18.12
N THR A 576 -1.31 -9.26 16.83
CA THR A 576 -0.37 -8.49 16.02
C THR A 576 -1.05 -7.32 15.32
N LEU A 577 -0.45 -6.14 15.36
CA LEU A 577 -0.93 -4.92 14.72
C LEU A 577 0.07 -4.42 13.67
N THR A 578 -0.32 -4.32 12.40
CA THR A 578 0.62 -3.93 11.34
C THR A 578 0.82 -2.41 11.26
N ASN A 579 -0.24 -1.66 11.00
CA ASN A 579 -0.24 -0.20 10.85
C ASN A 579 -1.64 0.38 11.09
N ALA A 580 -1.71 1.70 11.31
CA ALA A 580 -2.96 2.43 11.57
C ALA A 580 -3.21 3.57 10.57
N TYR A 581 -3.05 3.31 9.27
CA TYR A 581 -3.31 4.34 8.25
C TYR A 581 -4.80 4.74 8.19
N PRO A 582 -5.12 6.00 7.82
CA PRO A 582 -6.50 6.43 7.64
C PRO A 582 -7.20 5.60 6.55
N ASP A 583 -8.26 4.89 6.92
CA ASP A 583 -9.15 4.16 6.03
C ASP A 583 -10.51 3.98 6.71
N HIS A 584 -11.57 3.88 5.92
CA HIS A 584 -12.94 3.72 6.42
C HIS A 584 -13.34 4.76 7.50
N GLU A 585 -12.89 6.01 7.33
CA GLU A 585 -13.19 7.15 8.24
C GLU A 585 -14.70 7.40 8.39
N ASP A 586 -15.49 7.02 7.39
CA ASP A 586 -16.95 7.05 7.44
C ASP A 586 -17.55 6.17 8.55
N ILE A 587 -16.80 5.17 9.04
CA ILE A 587 -17.23 4.23 10.09
C ILE A 587 -16.35 4.35 11.35
N GLN A 588 -15.03 4.52 11.17
CA GLN A 588 -14.04 4.46 12.24
C GLN A 588 -13.75 5.82 12.88
N GLY A 589 -14.21 6.92 12.28
CA GLY A 589 -14.11 8.26 12.84
C GLY A 589 -13.62 9.27 11.81
N PRO A 590 -13.83 10.57 12.04
CA PRO A 590 -13.61 11.57 11.01
C PRO A 590 -12.13 11.77 10.62
N GLY A 591 -11.15 11.38 11.45
CA GLY A 591 -9.72 11.49 11.11
C GLY A 591 -8.91 10.22 11.40
N GLY A 592 -7.65 10.23 10.99
CA GLY A 592 -6.73 9.10 11.10
C GLY A 592 -6.41 8.65 12.52
N GLU A 593 -6.31 9.59 13.47
CA GLU A 593 -6.14 9.27 14.88
C GLU A 593 -7.32 8.45 15.43
N ASP A 594 -8.55 8.69 14.94
CA ASP A 594 -9.72 7.93 15.36
C ASP A 594 -9.66 6.47 14.85
N VAL A 595 -9.20 6.28 13.61
CA VAL A 595 -8.93 4.94 13.05
C VAL A 595 -7.91 4.18 13.91
N ALA A 596 -6.83 4.83 14.32
CA ALA A 596 -5.82 4.22 15.19
C ALA A 596 -6.40 3.80 16.55
N ARG A 597 -7.28 4.60 17.16
CA ARG A 597 -7.98 4.22 18.39
C ARG A 597 -8.82 2.97 18.20
N VAL A 598 -9.56 2.89 17.10
CA VAL A 598 -10.43 1.75 16.80
C VAL A 598 -9.60 0.48 16.62
N ILE A 599 -8.48 0.56 15.90
CA ILE A 599 -7.53 -0.56 15.75
C ILE A 599 -6.91 -0.96 17.10
N ALA A 600 -6.54 0.01 17.93
CA ALA A 600 -5.93 -0.26 19.25
C ALA A 600 -6.87 -1.05 20.19
N ARG A 601 -8.20 -0.95 20.04
CA ARG A 601 -9.17 -1.76 20.81
C ARG A 601 -9.02 -3.26 20.60
N PHE A 602 -8.31 -3.69 19.56
CA PHE A 602 -8.06 -5.09 19.27
C PHE A 602 -7.08 -5.78 20.19
N MET A 603 -6.25 -5.03 20.92
CA MET A 603 -5.29 -5.63 21.83
C MET A 603 -6.00 -6.46 22.91
N PRO A 604 -5.40 -7.56 23.38
CA PRO A 604 -5.99 -8.40 24.39
C PRO A 604 -5.88 -7.75 25.77
N THR A 605 -6.81 -8.08 26.67
CA THR A 605 -6.70 -7.69 28.08
C THR A 605 -5.71 -8.63 28.78
N ASP A 606 -4.76 -8.07 29.53
CA ASP A 606 -3.71 -8.81 30.26
C ASP A 606 -2.89 -9.77 29.38
N GLY A 607 -2.74 -9.45 28.09
CA GLY A 607 -2.03 -10.29 27.11
C GLY A 607 -0.84 -9.58 26.45
N LEU A 608 -0.41 -10.10 25.29
CA LEU A 608 0.73 -9.60 24.53
C LEU A 608 0.29 -9.09 23.15
N SER A 609 0.81 -7.93 22.74
CA SER A 609 0.61 -7.43 21.38
C SER A 609 1.92 -6.99 20.74
N PHE A 610 2.16 -7.44 19.51
CA PHE A 610 3.27 -6.96 18.68
C PHE A 610 2.77 -5.88 17.73
N THR A 611 3.55 -4.83 17.50
CA THR A 611 3.18 -3.79 16.53
C THR A 611 4.36 -3.25 15.72
N THR A 612 4.12 -2.98 14.44
CA THR A 612 5.01 -2.19 13.58
C THR A 612 4.47 -0.79 13.28
N GLU A 613 3.41 -0.38 13.99
CA GLU A 613 2.88 0.97 13.85
C GLU A 613 3.82 1.99 14.50
N GLU A 614 4.15 3.02 13.73
CA GLU A 614 5.18 4.01 14.06
C GLU A 614 4.58 5.36 14.44
N GLN A 615 3.66 5.86 13.62
CA GLN A 615 3.17 7.24 13.73
C GLN A 615 2.15 7.38 14.86
N MET A 616 1.26 6.40 15.01
CA MET A 616 0.19 6.39 16.01
C MET A 616 0.53 5.53 17.23
N LEU A 617 1.79 5.12 17.40
CA LEU A 617 2.25 4.28 18.51
C LEU A 617 1.83 4.80 19.90
N PRO A 618 1.85 6.13 20.20
CA PRO A 618 1.40 6.62 21.50
C PRO A 618 -0.06 6.27 21.83
N LEU A 619 -0.96 6.25 20.82
CA LEU A 619 -2.36 5.86 21.02
C LEU A 619 -2.49 4.36 21.33
N LEU A 620 -1.61 3.53 20.75
CA LEU A 620 -1.55 2.11 21.07
C LEU A 620 -1.00 1.90 22.49
N LYS A 621 0.02 2.66 22.92
CA LYS A 621 0.54 2.59 24.30
C LYS A 621 -0.54 2.91 25.34
N ASP A 622 -1.31 3.98 25.14
CA ASP A 622 -2.43 4.33 26.03
C ASP A 622 -3.46 3.20 26.15
N GLN A 623 -3.80 2.59 25.02
CA GLN A 623 -4.78 1.52 25.00
C GLN A 623 -4.24 0.22 25.59
N ALA A 624 -2.93 -0.04 25.47
CA ALA A 624 -2.24 -1.14 26.13
C ALA A 624 -2.25 -0.96 27.66
N GLN A 625 -1.93 0.25 28.14
CA GLN A 625 -2.02 0.61 29.56
C GLN A 625 -3.43 0.40 30.12
N ARG A 626 -4.48 0.84 29.40
CA ARG A 626 -5.88 0.63 29.80
C ARG A 626 -6.30 -0.84 29.89
N LYS A 627 -5.64 -1.72 29.13
CA LYS A 627 -5.97 -3.14 29.04
C LYS A 627 -5.00 -4.05 29.82
N GLY A 628 -3.96 -3.51 30.43
CA GLY A 628 -2.89 -4.32 31.00
C GLY A 628 -2.10 -5.12 29.95
N THR A 629 -2.15 -4.72 28.67
CA THR A 629 -1.46 -5.42 27.58
C THR A 629 0.03 -5.10 27.59
N ASN A 630 0.89 -6.11 27.50
CA ASN A 630 2.29 -5.91 27.16
C ASN A 630 2.41 -5.59 25.65
N LEU A 631 2.87 -4.39 25.30
CA LEU A 631 3.01 -3.94 23.91
C LEU A 631 4.47 -3.97 23.46
N VAL A 632 4.81 -4.86 22.54
CA VAL A 632 6.12 -4.94 21.88
C VAL A 632 6.08 -4.14 20.59
N ALA A 633 6.69 -2.94 20.62
CA ALA A 633 6.83 -2.09 19.44
C ALA A 633 8.13 -2.40 18.70
N ILE A 634 8.04 -2.77 17.44
CA ILE A 634 9.18 -3.17 16.60
C ILE A 634 9.72 -1.93 15.90
N PRO A 635 10.98 -1.54 16.17
CA PRO A 635 11.57 -0.34 15.58
C PRO A 635 11.68 -0.44 14.05
N PRO A 636 11.53 0.66 13.29
CA PRO A 636 11.68 0.65 11.83
C PRO A 636 13.01 0.08 11.35
N ILE A 637 14.10 0.31 12.10
CA ILE A 637 15.44 -0.14 11.73
C ILE A 637 15.56 -1.67 11.63
N ASP A 638 14.74 -2.42 12.39
CA ASP A 638 14.74 -3.89 12.31
C ASP A 638 14.19 -4.41 10.98
N ALA A 639 13.28 -3.65 10.35
CA ALA A 639 12.81 -3.94 9.00
C ALA A 639 13.78 -3.44 7.94
N ASP A 640 14.44 -2.29 8.17
CA ASP A 640 15.36 -1.67 7.22
C ASP A 640 16.67 -2.46 7.07
N LEU A 641 17.11 -3.18 8.11
CA LEU A 641 18.34 -3.98 8.13
C LEU A 641 18.17 -5.43 7.60
N LEU A 642 16.95 -5.87 7.27
CA LEU A 642 16.74 -7.20 6.70
C LEU A 642 17.50 -7.36 5.36
N PRO A 643 18.31 -8.43 5.19
CA PRO A 643 19.04 -8.69 3.95
C PRO A 643 18.12 -8.79 2.73
N VAL A 644 18.49 -8.11 1.64
CA VAL A 644 17.67 -8.06 0.41
C VAL A 644 17.58 -9.43 -0.25
N ASP A 645 18.67 -10.19 -0.25
CA ASP A 645 18.73 -11.55 -0.80
C ASP A 645 17.81 -12.54 -0.07
N LEU A 646 17.66 -12.43 1.24
CA LEU A 646 16.67 -13.21 1.98
C LEU A 646 15.24 -12.74 1.71
N LEU A 647 15.02 -11.43 1.58
CA LEU A 647 13.70 -10.90 1.18
C LEU A 647 13.31 -11.33 -0.24
N ASP A 648 14.28 -11.41 -1.16
CA ASP A 648 14.08 -11.83 -2.55
C ASP A 648 13.82 -13.34 -2.68
N ARG A 649 14.07 -14.14 -1.62
CA ARG A 649 13.61 -15.54 -1.55
C ARG A 649 12.08 -15.63 -1.48
N LEU A 650 11.42 -14.62 -0.92
CA LEU A 650 9.96 -14.59 -0.86
C LEU A 650 9.39 -14.59 -2.30
N PRO A 651 8.31 -15.33 -2.58
CA PRO A 651 7.76 -15.47 -3.95
C PRO A 651 7.11 -14.18 -4.51
N TYR A 652 7.18 -13.07 -3.77
CA TYR A 652 6.64 -11.76 -4.09
C TYR A 652 7.29 -10.67 -3.23
N GLN A 653 7.09 -9.40 -3.60
CA GLN A 653 7.61 -8.24 -2.88
C GLN A 653 6.74 -7.91 -1.64
N GLU A 654 6.94 -8.64 -0.55
CA GLU A 654 6.31 -8.35 0.75
C GLU A 654 6.86 -7.05 1.36
N HIS A 655 6.13 -6.44 2.30
CA HIS A 655 6.60 -5.28 3.03
C HIS A 655 7.55 -5.70 4.17
N PRO A 656 8.80 -5.18 4.25
CA PRO A 656 9.77 -5.59 5.27
C PRO A 656 9.27 -5.48 6.71
N ARG A 657 8.43 -4.46 7.02
CA ARG A 657 7.76 -4.35 8.33
C ARG A 657 6.88 -5.56 8.67
N ASN A 658 6.12 -6.12 7.71
CA ASN A 658 5.31 -7.31 7.99
C ASN A 658 6.20 -8.54 8.28
N VAL A 659 7.33 -8.65 7.57
CA VAL A 659 8.33 -9.70 7.82
C VAL A 659 8.92 -9.52 9.21
N ALA A 660 9.40 -8.32 9.56
CA ALA A 660 9.93 -8.02 10.89
C ALA A 660 8.92 -8.31 12.02
N LEU A 661 7.64 -8.01 11.80
CA LEU A 661 6.55 -8.34 12.73
C LEU A 661 6.44 -9.83 13.01
N VAL A 662 6.49 -10.66 11.97
CA VAL A 662 6.40 -12.12 12.10
C VAL A 662 7.70 -12.73 12.64
N LEU A 663 8.86 -12.16 12.30
CA LEU A 663 10.14 -12.58 12.89
C LEU A 663 10.23 -12.27 14.39
N ALA A 664 9.70 -11.14 14.85
CA ALA A 664 9.60 -10.86 16.28
C ALA A 664 8.63 -11.82 17.00
N LEU A 665 7.55 -12.23 16.32
CA LEU A 665 6.66 -13.28 16.84
C LEU A 665 7.37 -14.65 16.88
N ALA A 666 8.17 -14.99 15.87
CA ALA A 666 8.96 -16.22 15.83
C ALA A 666 9.97 -16.28 16.99
N ASP A 667 10.67 -15.17 17.23
CA ASP A 667 11.62 -15.01 18.34
C ASP A 667 10.94 -15.20 19.71
N HIS A 668 9.72 -14.69 19.88
CA HIS A 668 8.92 -14.93 21.09
C HIS A 668 8.63 -16.42 21.35
N PHE A 669 8.49 -17.22 20.29
CA PHE A 669 8.33 -18.68 20.40
C PHE A 669 9.68 -19.44 20.44
N GLY A 670 10.81 -18.74 20.51
CA GLY A 670 12.15 -19.33 20.52
C GLY A 670 12.58 -19.91 19.18
N VAL A 671 12.00 -19.41 18.07
CA VAL A 671 12.36 -19.83 16.72
C VAL A 671 13.40 -18.85 16.17
N ASP A 672 14.53 -19.38 15.71
CA ASP A 672 15.60 -18.59 15.10
C ASP A 672 15.07 -17.74 13.91
N ARG A 673 15.53 -16.49 13.82
CA ARG A 673 15.01 -15.52 12.84
C ARG A 673 15.37 -15.89 11.41
N GLU A 674 16.56 -16.45 11.19
CA GLU A 674 17.01 -16.86 9.86
C GLU A 674 16.23 -18.09 9.40
N PHE A 675 16.16 -19.11 10.26
CA PHE A 675 15.33 -20.29 10.02
C PHE A 675 13.88 -19.89 9.72
N ALA A 676 13.28 -19.02 10.54
CA ALA A 676 11.93 -18.53 10.33
C ALA A 676 11.77 -17.85 8.97
N LEU A 677 12.68 -16.97 8.57
CA LEU A 677 12.59 -16.25 7.29
C LEU A 677 12.67 -17.18 6.09
N VAL A 678 13.61 -18.12 6.10
CA VAL A 678 13.80 -19.11 5.03
C VAL A 678 12.58 -20.02 4.90
N GLU A 679 12.10 -20.56 6.02
CA GLU A 679 10.94 -21.45 6.04
C GLU A 679 9.65 -20.73 5.68
N ILE A 680 9.47 -19.48 6.11
CA ILE A 680 8.33 -18.65 5.70
C ILE A 680 8.33 -18.48 4.18
N ALA A 681 9.50 -18.22 3.56
CA ALA A 681 9.59 -18.05 2.12
C ALA A 681 9.19 -19.31 1.35
N ASP A 682 9.51 -20.49 1.88
CA ASP A 682 9.23 -21.78 1.24
C ASP A 682 7.76 -22.21 1.43
N HIS A 683 7.11 -21.80 2.53
CA HIS A 683 5.76 -22.25 2.89
C HIS A 683 4.64 -21.20 2.68
N VAL A 684 4.97 -19.93 2.38
CA VAL A 684 3.96 -18.87 2.25
C VAL A 684 3.07 -19.04 1.03
N ILE A 685 1.75 -18.93 1.24
CA ILE A 685 0.77 -18.91 0.16
C ILE A 685 0.47 -17.47 -0.24
N LEU A 686 0.64 -17.18 -1.52
CA LEU A 686 0.34 -15.89 -2.14
C LEU A 686 -1.15 -15.52 -2.06
N ASP A 687 -1.46 -14.30 -1.62
CA ASP A 687 -2.76 -13.70 -1.94
C ASP A 687 -2.78 -13.30 -3.43
N LEU A 688 -3.94 -13.27 -4.06
CA LEU A 688 -4.09 -12.84 -5.46
C LEU A 688 -3.60 -11.39 -5.67
N GLY A 689 -3.67 -10.58 -4.61
CA GLY A 689 -3.36 -9.15 -4.66
C GLY A 689 -1.99 -8.76 -4.13
N VAL A 690 -1.09 -9.71 -3.86
CA VAL A 690 0.28 -9.37 -3.47
C VAL A 690 0.99 -8.58 -4.56
N LEU A 691 1.97 -7.76 -4.15
CA LEU A 691 2.85 -7.05 -5.08
C LEU A 691 3.79 -8.05 -5.75
N LYS A 692 3.34 -8.65 -6.84
CA LYS A 692 4.12 -9.60 -7.65
C LYS A 692 4.30 -9.05 -9.07
N THR A 693 5.53 -9.14 -9.56
CA THR A 693 5.83 -8.98 -10.98
C THR A 693 5.81 -10.35 -11.63
N TYR A 694 4.93 -10.52 -12.61
CA TYR A 694 4.78 -11.77 -13.36
C TYR A 694 5.80 -11.85 -14.50
N PRO A 695 6.10 -13.05 -15.01
CA PRO A 695 7.04 -13.23 -16.11
C PRO A 695 6.67 -12.39 -17.34
N THR A 696 7.68 -11.89 -18.05
CA THR A 696 7.47 -11.16 -19.31
C THR A 696 6.92 -12.09 -20.38
N VAL A 697 5.78 -11.74 -20.96
CA VAL A 697 5.14 -12.49 -22.05
C VAL A 697 5.24 -11.73 -23.37
N GLN A 698 5.24 -12.47 -24.48
CA GLN A 698 5.20 -11.90 -25.83
C GLN A 698 3.81 -12.07 -26.43
N TYR A 699 3.21 -10.96 -26.87
CA TYR A 699 1.89 -10.99 -27.49
C TYR A 699 1.75 -9.87 -28.52
N ARG A 700 1.27 -10.19 -29.73
CA ARG A 700 1.10 -9.26 -30.85
C ARG A 700 2.35 -8.39 -31.12
N GLY A 701 3.56 -8.97 -31.06
CA GLY A 701 4.81 -8.23 -31.31
C GLY A 701 5.22 -7.24 -30.20
N ARG A 702 4.63 -7.31 -28.99
CA ARG A 702 5.09 -6.56 -27.80
C ARG A 702 5.57 -7.49 -26.70
N LYS A 703 6.44 -6.98 -25.84
CA LYS A 703 6.79 -7.61 -24.56
C LYS A 703 5.94 -6.94 -23.47
N LEU A 704 5.28 -7.74 -22.65
CA LEU A 704 4.41 -7.26 -21.57
C LEU A 704 4.89 -7.83 -20.24
N THR A 705 5.17 -6.95 -19.28
CA THR A 705 5.55 -7.33 -17.91
C THR A 705 4.56 -6.71 -16.94
N PHE A 706 3.75 -7.53 -16.26
CA PHE A 706 2.74 -7.04 -15.32
C PHE A 706 3.19 -7.11 -13.88
N SER A 707 3.00 -6.01 -13.15
CA SER A 707 3.17 -5.91 -11.71
C SER A 707 1.82 -5.61 -11.05
N ASN A 708 1.41 -6.47 -10.11
CA ASN A 708 0.11 -6.32 -9.46
C ASN A 708 0.16 -5.35 -8.26
N GLY A 709 -0.22 -4.09 -8.48
CA GLY A 709 -0.38 -3.10 -7.41
C GLY A 709 -1.84 -2.86 -6.97
N MET A 710 -2.80 -3.67 -7.41
CA MET A 710 -4.24 -3.37 -7.27
C MET A 710 -4.77 -3.46 -5.82
N SER A 711 -3.99 -4.06 -4.91
CA SER A 711 -4.33 -4.06 -3.48
C SER A 711 -4.09 -2.70 -2.82
N ALA A 712 -3.20 -1.87 -3.35
CA ALA A 712 -3.06 -0.48 -2.92
C ALA A 712 -4.27 0.32 -3.44
N ASN A 713 -5.02 0.92 -2.51
CA ASN A 713 -6.31 1.59 -2.72
C ASN A 713 -6.34 3.05 -2.20
N GLU A 714 -5.18 3.57 -1.83
CA GLU A 714 -4.87 4.82 -1.15
C GLU A 714 -3.58 5.39 -1.76
N ARG A 715 -3.39 6.71 -1.66
CA ARG A 715 -2.26 7.39 -2.31
C ARG A 715 -0.89 6.89 -1.82
N ALA A 716 -0.68 6.78 -0.50
CA ALA A 716 0.61 6.38 0.06
C ALA A 716 1.04 4.97 -0.36
N GLY A 717 0.14 3.98 -0.25
CA GLY A 717 0.43 2.61 -0.65
C GLY A 717 0.66 2.47 -2.16
N PHE A 718 -0.08 3.21 -2.99
CA PHE A 718 0.16 3.21 -4.43
C PHE A 718 1.52 3.82 -4.79
N MET A 719 1.84 5.00 -4.23
CA MET A 719 3.12 5.66 -4.50
C MET A 719 4.32 4.84 -4.00
N SER A 720 4.17 4.18 -2.84
CA SER A 720 5.18 3.23 -2.34
C SER A 720 5.44 2.12 -3.35
N ASN A 721 4.39 1.47 -3.88
CA ASN A 721 4.53 0.44 -4.89
C ASN A 721 5.13 0.97 -6.20
N TRP A 722 4.72 2.18 -6.62
CA TRP A 722 5.21 2.84 -7.83
C TRP A 722 6.72 3.08 -7.78
N THR A 723 7.23 3.60 -6.66
CA THR A 723 8.66 3.83 -6.43
C THR A 723 9.44 2.54 -6.19
N ARG A 724 8.89 1.58 -5.42
CA ARG A 724 9.53 0.27 -5.18
C ARG A 724 9.78 -0.50 -6.47
N LEU A 725 8.84 -0.40 -7.42
CA LEU A 725 8.96 -1.00 -8.74
C LEU A 725 9.69 -0.08 -9.74
N ALA A 726 10.26 1.05 -9.32
CA ALA A 726 11.00 1.98 -10.18
C ALA A 726 10.20 2.46 -11.41
N PHE A 727 8.88 2.66 -11.28
CA PHE A 727 8.08 3.30 -12.33
C PHE A 727 8.30 4.83 -12.34
N ASP A 728 8.67 5.42 -11.21
CA ASP A 728 9.06 6.83 -11.08
C ASP A 728 10.36 7.19 -11.81
N LYS A 729 11.21 6.19 -12.09
CA LYS A 729 12.47 6.33 -12.83
C LYS A 729 12.32 6.19 -14.35
N HIS A 730 11.10 6.00 -14.85
CA HIS A 730 10.85 5.86 -16.28
C HIS A 730 11.07 7.19 -17.02
N ASP A 731 11.97 7.16 -18.00
CA ASP A 731 12.15 8.24 -18.98
C ASP A 731 12.20 7.61 -20.38
N MET A 732 11.24 8.00 -21.22
CA MET A 732 11.05 7.47 -22.56
C MET A 732 12.15 7.89 -23.55
N ASP A 733 12.86 8.98 -23.29
CA ASP A 733 13.99 9.40 -24.11
C ASP A 733 15.29 8.71 -23.66
N ALA A 734 15.47 8.48 -22.36
CA ALA A 734 16.61 7.74 -21.83
C ALA A 734 16.54 6.24 -22.12
N THR A 735 15.32 5.69 -22.25
CA THR A 735 15.08 4.28 -22.57
C THR A 735 14.10 4.07 -23.73
N PRO A 736 14.49 4.43 -24.98
CA PRO A 736 13.61 4.30 -26.13
C PRO A 736 13.11 2.85 -26.34
N GLY A 737 11.83 2.71 -26.69
CA GLY A 737 11.18 1.40 -26.87
C GLY A 737 10.66 0.75 -25.58
N LYS A 738 10.79 1.40 -24.42
CA LYS A 738 10.09 1.02 -23.19
C LYS A 738 8.85 1.88 -22.99
N ALA A 739 7.77 1.28 -22.49
CA ALA A 739 6.53 1.97 -22.17
C ALA A 739 6.02 1.60 -20.78
N THR A 740 5.29 2.51 -20.15
CA THR A 740 4.62 2.30 -18.86
C THR A 740 3.11 2.42 -19.01
N VAL A 741 2.38 1.45 -18.44
CA VAL A 741 0.93 1.40 -18.49
C VAL A 741 0.35 1.26 -17.09
N MET A 742 -0.48 2.21 -16.68
CA MET A 742 -1.27 2.09 -15.46
C MET A 742 -2.64 1.47 -15.78
N VAL A 743 -2.99 0.36 -15.15
CA VAL A 743 -4.31 -0.28 -15.30
C VAL A 743 -5.15 -0.01 -14.06
N VAL A 744 -6.23 0.77 -14.20
CA VAL A 744 -7.10 1.18 -13.09
C VAL A 744 -8.40 0.37 -13.10
N ASN A 745 -8.60 -0.47 -12.09
CA ASN A 745 -9.80 -1.30 -11.96
C ASN A 745 -10.89 -0.61 -11.11
N ASN A 746 -11.63 0.31 -11.74
CA ASN A 746 -12.55 1.19 -11.00
C ASN A 746 -13.94 0.59 -10.74
N ARG A 747 -14.37 0.63 -9.48
CA ARG A 747 -15.63 0.04 -8.99
C ARG A 747 -16.71 1.10 -8.73
N ALA A 748 -17.95 0.79 -9.07
CA ALA A 748 -19.11 1.66 -8.79
C ALA A 748 -19.48 1.79 -7.32
N ASP A 749 -19.22 0.76 -6.51
CA ASP A 749 -19.56 0.77 -5.08
C ASP A 749 -18.48 1.42 -4.19
N ARG A 750 -17.37 1.93 -4.76
CA ARG A 750 -16.24 2.52 -4.02
C ARG A 750 -15.79 3.89 -4.56
N VAL A 751 -16.76 4.79 -4.78
CA VAL A 751 -16.56 6.12 -5.38
C VAL A 751 -15.48 6.97 -4.69
N ALA A 752 -15.36 6.89 -3.36
CA ALA A 752 -14.34 7.64 -2.61
C ALA A 752 -12.91 7.35 -3.10
N ARG A 753 -12.62 6.10 -3.49
CA ARG A 753 -11.31 5.69 -4.01
C ARG A 753 -11.06 6.19 -5.43
N SER A 754 -12.12 6.36 -6.23
CA SER A 754 -12.01 6.88 -7.60
C SER A 754 -11.42 8.29 -7.61
N ARG A 755 -11.82 9.15 -6.66
CA ARG A 755 -11.26 10.50 -6.53
C ARG A 755 -9.78 10.50 -6.21
N VAL A 756 -9.35 9.64 -5.29
CA VAL A 756 -7.93 9.51 -4.90
C VAL A 756 -7.09 9.10 -6.12
N PHE A 757 -7.52 8.09 -6.88
CA PHE A 757 -6.77 7.65 -8.07
C PHE A 757 -6.82 8.66 -9.21
N ALA A 758 -7.92 9.41 -9.36
CA ALA A 758 -7.96 10.52 -10.31
C ALA A 758 -6.91 11.60 -9.97
N GLN A 759 -6.78 11.96 -8.70
CA GLN A 759 -5.72 12.87 -8.24
C GLN A 759 -4.33 12.30 -8.49
N ILE A 760 -4.07 11.02 -8.21
CA ILE A 760 -2.79 10.37 -8.50
C ILE A 760 -2.40 10.51 -9.98
N ILE A 761 -3.33 10.18 -10.89
CA ILE A 761 -3.11 10.24 -12.35
C ILE A 761 -2.80 11.67 -12.81
N VAL A 762 -3.42 12.66 -12.18
CA VAL A 762 -3.29 14.08 -12.55
C VAL A 762 -2.04 14.70 -11.91
N GLU A 763 -1.78 14.40 -10.64
CA GLU A 763 -0.84 15.17 -9.82
C GLU A 763 0.52 14.52 -9.65
N ASP A 764 0.57 13.18 -9.57
CA ASP A 764 1.68 12.44 -8.96
C ASP A 764 2.56 11.70 -9.95
N ILE A 765 1.95 11.10 -10.99
CA ILE A 765 2.67 10.18 -11.87
C ILE A 765 2.82 10.71 -13.30
N GLY A 766 4.03 10.55 -13.86
CA GLY A 766 4.25 10.48 -15.30
C GLY A 766 4.06 9.04 -15.76
N VAL A 767 3.20 8.83 -16.74
CA VAL A 767 2.91 7.49 -17.31
C VAL A 767 2.50 7.63 -18.77
N ASP A 768 2.93 6.69 -19.60
CA ASP A 768 2.67 6.76 -21.05
C ASP A 768 1.22 6.44 -21.39
N HIS A 769 0.63 5.46 -20.71
CA HIS A 769 -0.75 5.03 -20.93
C HIS A 769 -1.51 4.79 -19.62
N VAL A 770 -2.78 5.18 -19.60
CA VAL A 770 -3.71 4.86 -18.51
C VAL A 770 -4.88 4.09 -19.08
N VAL A 771 -5.13 2.88 -18.58
CA VAL A 771 -6.23 2.03 -19.03
C VAL A 771 -7.26 1.89 -17.90
N LEU A 772 -8.50 2.32 -18.14
CA LEU A 772 -9.60 2.21 -17.20
C LEU A 772 -10.48 1.00 -17.53
N ILE A 773 -10.71 0.12 -16.56
CA ILE A 773 -11.54 -1.09 -16.70
C ILE A 773 -12.63 -1.19 -15.61
N ASN A 774 -13.62 -2.07 -15.81
CA ASN A 774 -14.72 -2.40 -14.88
C ASN A 774 -15.95 -1.49 -14.98
N SER A 775 -16.52 -1.02 -13.87
CA SER A 775 -17.94 -0.60 -13.82
C SER A 775 -18.19 0.90 -13.69
N ASN A 776 -17.28 1.67 -13.09
CA ASN A 776 -17.47 3.12 -12.84
C ASN A 776 -16.56 4.01 -13.70
N LEU A 777 -16.58 3.77 -15.01
CA LEU A 777 -15.65 4.41 -15.93
C LEU A 777 -16.01 5.88 -16.21
N GLY A 778 -17.29 6.18 -16.38
CA GLY A 778 -17.76 7.56 -16.57
C GLY A 778 -17.47 8.46 -15.36
N GLY A 779 -17.74 7.97 -14.14
CA GLY A 779 -17.42 8.69 -12.91
C GLY A 779 -15.92 8.91 -12.72
N MET A 780 -15.09 7.93 -13.10
CA MET A 780 -13.63 8.09 -13.08
C MET A 780 -13.16 9.20 -14.02
N MET A 781 -13.64 9.19 -15.27
CA MET A 781 -13.29 10.20 -16.27
C MET A 781 -13.71 11.60 -15.84
N GLN A 782 -14.86 11.75 -15.19
CA GLN A 782 -15.29 13.01 -14.62
C GLN A 782 -14.29 13.51 -13.57
N PHE A 783 -13.92 12.67 -12.58
CA PHE A 783 -12.96 13.08 -11.55
C PHE A 783 -11.57 13.42 -12.10
N ILE A 784 -11.09 12.68 -13.11
CA ILE A 784 -9.83 12.98 -13.79
C ILE A 784 -9.91 14.35 -14.47
N THR A 785 -10.99 14.62 -15.19
CA THR A 785 -11.18 15.89 -15.91
C THR A 785 -11.26 17.08 -14.94
N GLU A 786 -12.05 16.95 -13.86
CA GLU A 786 -12.15 17.97 -12.81
C GLU A 786 -10.80 18.24 -12.12
N GLY A 787 -10.06 17.17 -11.80
CA GLY A 787 -8.72 17.27 -11.22
C GLY A 787 -7.73 17.94 -12.18
N LEU A 788 -7.75 17.54 -13.45
CA LEU A 788 -6.91 18.12 -14.50
C LEU A 788 -7.21 19.61 -14.69
N ASP A 789 -8.49 20.01 -14.70
CA ASP A 789 -8.90 21.41 -14.76
C ASP A 789 -8.38 22.22 -13.57
N ALA A 790 -8.37 21.63 -12.37
CA ALA A 790 -7.79 22.26 -11.19
C ALA A 790 -6.27 22.43 -11.33
N ARG A 791 -5.55 21.37 -11.72
CA ARG A 791 -4.10 21.42 -11.89
C ARG A 791 -3.67 22.41 -12.97
N LEU A 792 -4.34 22.42 -14.12
CA LEU A 792 -4.00 23.30 -15.24
C LEU A 792 -4.12 24.79 -14.88
N ARG A 793 -5.01 25.17 -13.95
CA ARG A 793 -5.09 26.57 -13.47
C ARG A 793 -3.82 27.01 -12.75
N ASP A 794 -3.19 26.09 -12.02
CA ASP A 794 -2.01 26.35 -11.20
C ASP A 794 -0.70 26.13 -11.97
N MET A 795 -0.72 25.47 -13.14
CA MET A 795 0.46 25.27 -13.97
C MET A 795 0.78 26.54 -14.76
N VAL A 796 2.01 27.04 -14.62
CA VAL A 796 2.46 28.27 -15.28
C VAL A 796 3.82 28.05 -15.96
N ILE A 797 3.95 28.52 -17.19
CA ILE A 797 5.20 28.67 -17.95
C ILE A 797 5.39 30.18 -18.13
N THR A 798 6.22 30.80 -17.28
CA THR A 798 6.59 32.24 -17.37
C THR A 798 8.01 32.41 -17.86
N GLY A 799 8.32 33.60 -18.38
CA GLY A 799 9.70 34.00 -18.70
C GLY A 799 10.59 34.25 -17.47
N ASP A 800 10.10 34.06 -16.24
CA ASP A 800 10.86 34.31 -15.02
C ASP A 800 12.06 33.37 -14.91
N GLY A 801 13.26 33.94 -15.02
CA GLY A 801 14.52 33.18 -15.05
C GLY A 801 14.99 32.79 -16.45
N GLY A 802 14.41 33.36 -17.51
CA GLY A 802 14.86 33.25 -18.90
C GLY A 802 13.98 32.38 -19.79
N LYS A 803 13.86 32.76 -21.07
CA LYS A 803 13.06 32.05 -22.09
C LYS A 803 13.46 30.58 -22.24
N GLU A 804 14.76 30.30 -22.24
CA GLU A 804 15.30 28.94 -22.39
C GLU A 804 14.82 28.04 -21.25
N ARG A 805 14.89 28.51 -20.01
CA ARG A 805 14.41 27.79 -18.82
C ARG A 805 12.90 27.54 -18.85
N ALA A 806 12.13 28.47 -19.42
CA ALA A 806 10.69 28.29 -19.61
C ALA A 806 10.37 27.19 -20.63
N LEU A 807 11.15 27.11 -21.72
CA LEU A 807 11.02 26.05 -22.73
C LEU A 807 11.49 24.69 -22.20
N GLU A 808 12.54 24.65 -21.38
CA GLU A 808 12.95 23.43 -20.67
C GLU A 808 11.82 22.90 -19.78
N ARG A 809 11.17 23.78 -19.01
CA ARG A 809 9.99 23.41 -18.20
C ARG A 809 8.83 22.91 -19.05
N PHE A 810 8.59 23.52 -20.21
CA PHE A 810 7.58 23.04 -21.15
C PHE A 810 7.89 21.60 -21.58
N ASP A 811 9.13 21.34 -22.00
CA ASP A 811 9.58 20.03 -22.47
C ASP A 811 9.50 18.97 -21.35
N GLU A 812 9.90 19.31 -20.11
CA GLU A 812 9.75 18.44 -18.93
C GLU A 812 8.30 18.07 -18.63
N GLN A 813 7.36 19.00 -18.78
CA GLN A 813 5.94 18.71 -18.55
C GLN A 813 5.34 17.87 -19.69
N MET A 814 5.77 18.09 -20.94
CA MET A 814 5.32 17.28 -22.07
C MET A 814 5.79 15.82 -21.97
N LYS A 815 6.98 15.57 -21.40
CA LYS A 815 7.43 14.20 -21.08
C LYS A 815 6.48 13.48 -20.13
N LYS A 816 5.91 14.17 -19.13
CA LYS A 816 4.99 13.55 -18.15
C LYS A 816 3.68 13.03 -18.76
N VAL A 817 3.29 13.52 -19.94
CA VAL A 817 2.11 13.04 -20.68
C VAL A 817 2.45 12.01 -21.76
N GLY A 818 3.70 11.51 -21.80
CA GLY A 818 4.14 10.46 -22.72
C GLY A 818 4.36 10.99 -24.14
N VAL A 819 4.96 12.18 -24.29
CA VAL A 819 5.43 12.68 -25.58
C VAL A 819 6.95 12.77 -25.54
N PRO A 820 7.68 12.04 -26.41
CA PRO A 820 9.14 12.06 -26.39
C PRO A 820 9.66 13.43 -26.78
N ALA A 821 10.83 13.83 -26.27
CA ALA A 821 11.50 15.10 -26.60
C ALA A 821 12.73 14.91 -27.50
N ARG A 822 13.27 13.68 -27.61
CA ARG A 822 14.47 13.40 -28.41
C ARG A 822 14.29 13.71 -29.91
N ALA A 823 15.37 14.12 -30.56
CA ALA A 823 15.43 14.25 -32.01
C ALA A 823 15.35 12.86 -32.68
N GLY A 824 14.66 12.75 -33.82
CA GLY A 824 14.50 11.47 -34.53
C GLY A 824 13.47 10.50 -33.93
N ALA A 825 12.72 10.92 -32.91
CA ALA A 825 11.79 10.03 -32.20
C ALA A 825 10.76 9.34 -33.12
N PHE A 826 10.26 10.04 -34.16
CA PHE A 826 9.31 9.48 -35.10
C PHE A 826 9.93 8.35 -35.92
N GLU A 827 11.12 8.61 -36.48
CA GLU A 827 11.86 7.70 -37.34
C GLU A 827 12.27 6.44 -36.56
N ASP A 828 12.80 6.61 -35.34
CA ASP A 828 13.25 5.52 -34.47
C ASP A 828 12.09 4.61 -34.06
N ASP A 829 10.97 5.20 -33.61
CA ASP A 829 9.83 4.43 -33.10
C ASP A 829 9.05 3.78 -34.25
N LEU A 830 8.96 4.42 -35.41
CA LEU A 830 8.39 3.79 -36.61
C LEU A 830 9.23 2.60 -37.08
N THR A 831 10.56 2.75 -37.11
CA THR A 831 11.48 1.65 -37.42
C THR A 831 11.25 0.47 -36.46
N ARG A 832 11.13 0.75 -35.17
CA ARG A 832 10.86 -0.27 -34.14
C ARG A 832 9.52 -0.98 -34.36
N MET A 833 8.46 -0.23 -34.68
CA MET A 833 7.14 -0.80 -34.97
C MET A 833 7.16 -1.70 -36.21
N LEU A 834 7.84 -1.27 -37.28
CA LEU A 834 7.95 -2.04 -38.52
C LEU A 834 8.71 -3.35 -38.30
N ARG A 835 9.80 -3.33 -37.54
CA ARG A 835 10.60 -4.50 -37.18
C ARG A 835 9.89 -5.52 -36.28
N ALA A 836 8.72 -5.17 -35.75
CA ALA A 836 7.89 -6.14 -35.03
C ALA A 836 7.23 -7.16 -35.98
N LEU A 837 7.20 -6.88 -37.30
CA LEU A 837 6.76 -7.84 -38.31
C LEU A 837 7.94 -8.74 -38.72
N PRO A 838 7.81 -10.07 -38.65
CA PRO A 838 8.87 -10.99 -39.05
C PRO A 838 9.33 -10.84 -40.51
N THR A 839 8.47 -10.29 -41.38
CA THR A 839 8.72 -10.10 -42.81
C THR A 839 9.53 -8.83 -43.13
N ILE A 840 9.80 -7.95 -42.16
CA ILE A 840 10.49 -6.67 -42.38
C ILE A 840 11.82 -6.68 -41.60
N ASP A 841 12.93 -6.60 -42.33
CA ASP A 841 14.27 -6.45 -41.77
C ASP A 841 14.67 -4.98 -41.58
N GLU A 842 15.89 -4.74 -41.08
CA GLU A 842 16.42 -3.40 -40.82
C GLU A 842 16.47 -2.53 -42.09
N ALA A 843 16.87 -3.12 -43.22
CA ALA A 843 17.03 -2.40 -44.47
C ALA A 843 15.67 -2.01 -45.07
N ALA A 844 14.70 -2.92 -45.04
CA ALA A 844 13.33 -2.66 -45.46
C ALA A 844 12.65 -1.60 -44.58
N ALA A 845 12.84 -1.66 -43.26
CA ALA A 845 12.32 -0.64 -42.35
C ALA A 845 12.93 0.74 -42.64
N ALA A 846 14.25 0.83 -42.81
CA ALA A 846 14.94 2.08 -43.15
C ALA A 846 14.47 2.66 -44.49
N ALA A 847 14.22 1.81 -45.50
CA ALA A 847 13.70 2.26 -46.79
C ALA A 847 12.29 2.83 -46.70
N ILE A 848 11.41 2.24 -45.88
CA ILE A 848 10.05 2.74 -45.63
C ILE A 848 10.11 4.07 -44.89
N VAL A 849 10.88 4.15 -43.80
CA VAL A 849 10.97 5.33 -42.93
C VAL A 849 11.66 6.51 -43.63
N GLY A 850 12.74 6.26 -44.36
CA GLY A 850 13.48 7.27 -45.11
C GLY A 850 12.83 7.68 -46.44
N GLY A 851 11.75 7.01 -46.86
CA GLY A 851 11.04 7.31 -48.09
C GLY A 851 10.36 8.69 -48.05
N PRO A 852 10.30 9.42 -49.18
CA PRO A 852 9.75 10.78 -49.23
C PRO A 852 8.26 10.84 -48.85
N GLU A 853 7.51 9.75 -49.06
CA GLU A 853 6.09 9.62 -48.68
C GLU A 853 5.87 9.56 -47.16
N VAL A 854 6.87 9.13 -46.39
CA VAL A 854 6.81 9.01 -44.92
C VAL A 854 7.55 10.17 -44.27
N LEU A 855 8.84 10.35 -44.57
CA LEU A 855 9.66 11.38 -43.93
C LEU A 855 9.18 12.80 -44.25
N GLY A 856 8.77 13.04 -45.50
CA GLY A 856 8.28 14.35 -45.95
C GLY A 856 6.91 14.74 -45.38
N LYS A 857 6.15 13.76 -44.85
CA LYS A 857 4.78 13.95 -44.36
C LYS A 857 4.63 13.67 -42.86
N LYS A 858 5.72 13.60 -42.10
CA LYS A 858 5.71 13.25 -40.67
C LYS A 858 4.88 14.18 -39.77
N GLY A 859 4.59 15.41 -40.21
CA GLY A 859 3.70 16.34 -39.52
C GLY A 859 2.21 16.18 -39.85
N GLU A 860 1.85 15.28 -40.77
CA GLU A 860 0.49 15.08 -41.30
C GLU A 860 -0.03 13.66 -40.96
N PRO A 861 -0.79 13.50 -39.86
CA PRO A 861 -1.16 12.18 -39.35
C PRO A 861 -1.93 11.30 -40.35
N GLU A 862 -2.86 11.89 -41.11
CA GLU A 862 -3.67 11.18 -42.10
C GLU A 862 -2.83 10.71 -43.29
N ALA A 863 -1.82 11.49 -43.68
CA ALA A 863 -0.90 11.11 -44.73
C ALA A 863 0.04 9.99 -44.29
N ILE A 864 0.52 10.03 -43.03
CA ILE A 864 1.30 8.93 -42.44
C ILE A 864 0.47 7.65 -42.35
N GLU A 865 -0.80 7.73 -41.95
CA GLU A 865 -1.69 6.58 -41.90
C GLU A 865 -1.79 5.89 -43.28
N ALA A 866 -2.04 6.68 -44.33
CA ALA A 866 -2.15 6.18 -45.70
C ALA A 866 -0.82 5.61 -46.23
N ALA A 867 0.30 6.31 -46.00
CA ALA A 867 1.62 5.90 -46.47
C ALA A 867 2.10 4.60 -45.81
N VAL A 868 1.98 4.49 -44.49
CA VAL A 868 2.36 3.28 -43.73
C VAL A 868 1.44 2.11 -44.09
N LYS A 869 0.13 2.35 -44.22
CA LYS A 869 -0.82 1.30 -44.64
C LYS A 869 -0.42 0.71 -45.99
N LYS A 870 -0.14 1.56 -46.98
CA LYS A 870 0.30 1.15 -48.33
C LYS A 870 1.60 0.34 -48.27
N ALA A 871 2.58 0.76 -47.47
CA ALA A 871 3.85 0.06 -47.32
C ALA A 871 3.70 -1.35 -46.72
N LEU A 872 2.67 -1.59 -45.90
CA LEU A 872 2.43 -2.86 -45.22
C LEU A 872 1.55 -3.86 -45.99
N GLU A 873 0.96 -3.47 -47.13
CA GLU A 873 0.07 -4.35 -47.92
C GLU A 873 0.77 -5.64 -48.36
N ALA A 874 2.05 -5.55 -48.74
CA ALA A 874 2.87 -6.68 -49.20
C ALA A 874 3.44 -7.55 -48.06
N HIS A 875 3.25 -7.17 -46.79
CA HIS A 875 3.92 -7.77 -45.62
C HIS A 875 2.94 -8.53 -44.72
N ALA A 876 2.13 -9.43 -45.30
CA ALA A 876 1.15 -10.20 -44.53
C ALA A 876 1.85 -11.18 -43.55
N PRO A 877 1.30 -11.38 -42.34
CA PRO A 877 1.88 -12.29 -41.36
C PRO A 877 1.76 -13.76 -41.80
N PRO A 878 2.65 -14.65 -41.33
CA PRO A 878 2.53 -16.10 -41.52
C PRO A 878 1.19 -16.67 -41.01
N ALA A 879 0.75 -17.80 -41.58
CA ALA A 879 -0.50 -18.44 -41.18
C ALA A 879 -0.47 -18.88 -39.71
N GLY A 880 -1.41 -18.38 -38.91
CA GLY A 880 -1.52 -18.68 -37.47
C GLY A 880 -0.94 -17.60 -36.55
N GLU A 881 -0.29 -16.58 -37.09
CA GLU A 881 0.15 -15.39 -36.33
C GLU A 881 -0.91 -14.28 -36.32
N ASP A 882 -0.85 -13.43 -35.29
CA ASP A 882 -1.77 -12.31 -35.15
C ASP A 882 -1.41 -11.17 -36.13
N ASP A 883 -2.37 -10.64 -36.89
CA ASP A 883 -2.13 -9.48 -37.76
C ASP A 883 -1.96 -8.19 -36.94
N ILE A 884 -0.74 -7.65 -36.94
CA ILE A 884 -0.35 -6.42 -36.23
C ILE A 884 -0.22 -5.20 -37.13
N ARG A 885 -0.39 -5.34 -38.46
CA ARG A 885 -0.30 -4.20 -39.39
C ARG A 885 -1.28 -3.07 -39.06
N PRO A 886 -2.55 -3.33 -38.68
CA PRO A 886 -3.46 -2.27 -38.26
C PRO A 886 -2.96 -1.50 -37.03
N ASP A 887 -2.27 -2.20 -36.12
CA ASP A 887 -1.71 -1.57 -34.93
C ASP A 887 -0.54 -0.63 -35.30
N ILE A 888 0.35 -1.05 -36.21
CA ILE A 888 1.47 -0.21 -36.69
C ILE A 888 0.94 1.07 -37.35
N VAL A 889 -0.05 0.95 -38.23
CA VAL A 889 -0.67 2.09 -38.92
C VAL A 889 -1.27 3.08 -37.91
N HIS A 890 -2.04 2.57 -36.94
CA HIS A 890 -2.65 3.38 -35.90
C HIS A 890 -1.61 4.14 -35.07
N HIS A 891 -0.57 3.45 -34.58
CA HIS A 891 0.44 4.06 -33.72
C HIS A 891 1.38 5.01 -34.46
N ALA A 892 1.67 4.76 -35.74
CA ALA A 892 2.42 5.71 -36.57
C ALA A 892 1.68 7.04 -36.74
N ALA A 893 0.39 6.99 -37.08
CA ALA A 893 -0.45 8.18 -37.21
C ALA A 893 -0.62 8.90 -35.86
N ARG A 894 -0.78 8.15 -34.77
CA ARG A 894 -0.85 8.70 -33.41
C ARG A 894 0.44 9.41 -32.99
N LEU A 895 1.61 8.81 -33.24
CA LEU A 895 2.91 9.41 -32.93
C LEU A 895 3.12 10.72 -33.71
N SER A 896 2.82 10.72 -35.01
CA SER A 896 2.84 11.93 -35.85
C SER A 896 1.97 13.05 -35.27
N ARG A 897 0.73 12.74 -34.87
CA ARG A 897 -0.22 13.70 -34.28
C ARG A 897 0.31 14.31 -32.99
N ARG A 898 0.86 13.48 -32.10
CA ARG A 898 1.37 13.91 -30.79
C ARG A 898 2.58 14.82 -30.92
N LEU A 899 3.53 14.46 -31.80
CA LEU A 899 4.71 15.28 -32.09
C LEU A 899 4.33 16.62 -32.74
N ALA A 900 3.46 16.60 -33.76
CA ALA A 900 2.98 17.81 -34.42
C ALA A 900 2.27 18.76 -33.43
N ARG A 901 1.46 18.22 -32.51
CA ARG A 901 0.77 19.02 -31.49
C ARG A 901 1.74 19.65 -30.50
N ARG A 902 2.73 18.89 -30.02
CA ARG A 902 3.81 19.39 -29.14
C ARG A 902 4.59 20.50 -29.82
N ASP A 903 5.05 20.27 -31.05
CA ASP A 903 5.92 21.21 -31.78
C ASP A 903 5.21 22.53 -32.07
N LYS A 904 3.95 22.45 -32.49
CA LYS A 904 3.10 23.63 -32.66
C LYS A 904 2.97 24.41 -31.36
N ALA A 905 2.64 23.73 -30.25
CA ALA A 905 2.47 24.39 -28.96
C ALA A 905 3.78 24.98 -28.43
N ARG A 906 4.92 24.31 -28.65
CA ARG A 906 6.25 24.82 -28.28
C ARG A 906 6.58 26.10 -29.04
N ALA A 907 6.29 26.14 -30.35
CA ALA A 907 6.47 27.34 -31.17
C ALA A 907 5.54 28.50 -30.75
N GLU A 908 4.28 28.21 -30.43
CA GLU A 908 3.32 29.20 -29.90
C GLU A 908 3.80 29.79 -28.56
N VAL A 909 4.25 28.94 -27.63
CA VAL A 909 4.82 29.36 -26.34
C VAL A 909 6.08 30.20 -26.54
N GLU A 910 7.00 29.75 -27.39
CA GLU A 910 8.23 30.47 -27.72
C GLU A 910 7.93 31.87 -28.29
N ALA A 911 6.98 31.98 -29.21
CA ALA A 911 6.58 33.25 -29.81
C ALA A 911 5.96 34.19 -28.75
N ALA A 912 5.06 33.68 -27.91
CA ALA A 912 4.41 34.46 -26.86
C ALA A 912 5.38 34.96 -25.78
N LEU A 913 6.30 34.09 -25.31
CA LEU A 913 7.36 34.47 -24.36
C LEU A 913 8.28 35.55 -24.95
N SER A 914 8.58 35.47 -26.25
CA SER A 914 9.40 36.49 -26.94
C SER A 914 8.72 37.85 -27.02
N GLN A 915 7.38 37.90 -26.86
CA GLN A 915 6.57 39.12 -26.84
C GLN A 915 6.21 39.57 -25.41
N GLY A 916 6.66 38.85 -24.37
CA GLY A 916 6.26 39.10 -22.97
C GLY A 916 4.80 38.76 -22.67
N ALA A 917 4.14 37.96 -23.52
CA ALA A 917 2.73 37.57 -23.40
C ALA A 917 2.56 36.27 -22.61
N ASP A 918 2.93 36.28 -21.32
CA ASP A 918 2.89 35.08 -20.46
C ASP A 918 1.51 34.42 -20.41
N ALA A 919 0.42 35.19 -20.49
CA ALA A 919 -0.94 34.65 -20.50
C ALA A 919 -1.21 33.77 -21.74
N GLU A 920 -0.72 34.18 -22.90
CA GLU A 920 -0.86 33.44 -24.16
C GLU A 920 0.02 32.19 -24.17
N ALA A 921 1.26 32.30 -23.68
CA ALA A 921 2.14 31.15 -23.48
C ALA A 921 1.49 30.09 -22.58
N ASN A 922 0.93 30.52 -21.45
CA ASN A 922 0.20 29.64 -20.54
C ASN A 922 -1.02 28.98 -21.19
N GLN A 923 -1.78 29.72 -22.00
CA GLN A 923 -2.94 29.17 -22.70
C GLN A 923 -2.55 28.10 -23.72
N ALA A 924 -1.54 28.37 -24.56
CA ALA A 924 -1.04 27.42 -25.56
C ALA A 924 -0.52 26.13 -24.91
N PHE A 925 0.29 26.27 -23.86
CA PHE A 925 0.80 25.15 -23.06
C PHE A 925 -0.34 24.32 -22.44
N ARG A 926 -1.26 24.96 -21.70
CA ARG A 926 -2.36 24.26 -21.01
C ARG A 926 -3.28 23.52 -21.98
N ALA A 927 -3.56 24.12 -23.14
CA ALA A 927 -4.38 23.50 -24.18
C ALA A 927 -3.73 22.24 -24.74
N ALA A 928 -2.44 22.31 -25.10
CA ALA A 928 -1.70 21.16 -25.62
C ALA A 928 -1.54 20.06 -24.56
N PHE A 929 -1.20 20.42 -23.32
CA PHE A 929 -1.06 19.48 -22.22
C PHE A 929 -2.38 18.73 -21.97
N ARG A 930 -3.52 19.44 -21.94
CA ARG A 930 -4.83 18.82 -21.73
C ARG A 930 -5.15 17.78 -22.79
N GLU A 931 -4.95 18.13 -24.06
CA GLU A 931 -5.24 17.27 -25.20
C GLU A 931 -4.39 15.99 -25.15
N LEU A 932 -3.08 16.14 -25.00
CA LEU A 932 -2.12 15.03 -24.95
C LEU A 932 -2.31 14.15 -23.70
N PHE A 933 -2.70 14.76 -22.58
CA PHE A 933 -3.03 14.05 -21.33
C PHE A 933 -4.28 13.19 -21.50
N LEU A 934 -5.36 13.70 -22.09
CA LEU A 934 -6.61 12.95 -22.24
C LEU A 934 -6.48 11.84 -23.28
N GLU A 935 -5.73 12.06 -24.36
CA GLU A 935 -5.47 11.07 -25.41
C GLU A 935 -4.71 9.82 -24.89
N ARG A 936 -3.99 9.92 -23.76
CA ARG A 936 -3.27 8.78 -23.18
C ARG A 936 -4.17 7.84 -22.37
N ILE A 937 -5.43 8.24 -22.14
CA ILE A 937 -6.39 7.48 -21.33
C ILE A 937 -7.29 6.65 -22.25
N ALA A 938 -7.17 5.33 -22.15
CA ALA A 938 -8.00 4.37 -22.85
C ALA A 938 -9.05 3.76 -21.90
N VAL A 939 -10.27 3.57 -22.37
CA VAL A 939 -11.38 3.10 -21.53
C VAL A 939 -12.05 1.88 -22.14
N LEU A 940 -12.01 0.75 -21.43
CA LEU A 940 -12.69 -0.47 -21.84
C LEU A 940 -14.14 -0.44 -21.35
N TRP A 941 -15.06 0.05 -22.19
CA TRP A 941 -16.51 0.18 -21.90
C TRP A 941 -17.26 -1.17 -21.89
N ASN A 942 -16.74 -2.14 -21.13
CA ASN A 942 -17.36 -3.45 -20.95
C ASN A 942 -16.95 -4.06 -19.60
N ALA A 943 -17.84 -3.97 -18.61
CA ALA A 943 -17.63 -4.53 -17.27
C ALA A 943 -17.69 -6.07 -17.20
N ASP A 944 -18.10 -6.73 -18.28
CA ASP A 944 -18.15 -8.20 -18.39
C ASP A 944 -16.96 -8.77 -19.19
N ALA A 945 -16.02 -7.92 -19.61
CA ALA A 945 -14.84 -8.34 -20.37
C ALA A 945 -14.01 -9.36 -19.58
N LYS A 946 -13.66 -10.47 -20.25
CA LYS A 946 -12.76 -11.49 -19.71
C LYS A 946 -11.30 -11.05 -19.78
N GLY A 947 -10.46 -11.65 -18.95
CA GLY A 947 -9.06 -11.28 -18.77
C GLY A 947 -8.28 -11.27 -20.08
N ASP A 948 -8.48 -12.27 -20.96
CA ASP A 948 -7.82 -12.31 -22.28
C ASP A 948 -8.18 -11.09 -23.14
N LYS A 949 -9.44 -10.64 -23.09
CA LYS A 949 -9.91 -9.43 -23.79
C LYS A 949 -9.37 -8.15 -23.15
N VAL A 950 -9.20 -8.13 -21.84
CA VAL A 950 -8.57 -7.00 -21.13
C VAL A 950 -7.10 -6.88 -21.54
N ILE A 951 -6.36 -8.00 -21.57
CA ILE A 951 -4.96 -8.03 -22.02
C ILE A 951 -4.85 -7.62 -23.48
N ASP A 952 -5.73 -8.13 -24.36
CA ASP A 952 -5.74 -7.73 -25.77
C ASP A 952 -6.00 -6.24 -25.97
N PHE A 953 -6.95 -5.68 -25.23
CA PHE A 953 -7.23 -4.25 -25.24
C PHE A 953 -6.00 -3.43 -24.81
N ILE A 954 -5.39 -3.77 -23.67
CA ILE A 954 -4.18 -3.06 -23.19
C ILE A 954 -3.03 -3.18 -24.19
N THR A 955 -2.82 -4.36 -24.78
CA THR A 955 -1.74 -4.63 -25.74
C THR A 955 -1.86 -3.74 -26.97
N ARG A 956 -3.08 -3.49 -27.44
CA ARG A 956 -3.35 -2.63 -28.60
C ARG A 956 -3.08 -1.16 -28.32
N GLU A 957 -3.14 -0.71 -27.07
CA GLU A 957 -2.80 0.67 -26.68
C GLU A 957 -1.28 0.94 -26.69
N VAL A 958 -0.47 -0.12 -26.68
CA VAL A 958 1.00 -0.05 -26.74
C VAL A 958 1.47 -0.23 -28.19
N PRO A 959 2.45 0.54 -28.69
CA PRO A 959 3.00 0.33 -30.03
C PRO A 959 3.68 -1.04 -30.21
N PRO A 960 3.59 -1.68 -31.39
CA PRO A 960 4.36 -2.89 -31.70
C PRO A 960 5.88 -2.67 -31.52
N GLY A 961 6.61 -3.71 -31.11
CA GLY A 961 8.06 -3.65 -30.90
C GLY A 961 8.52 -3.03 -29.57
N PHE A 962 7.58 -2.58 -28.73
CA PHE A 962 7.86 -2.02 -27.40
C PHE A 962 7.87 -3.08 -26.28
N ASP A 963 8.61 -2.75 -25.22
CA ASP A 963 8.58 -3.44 -23.93
C ASP A 963 7.75 -2.63 -22.93
N ALA A 964 6.54 -3.11 -22.65
CA ALA A 964 5.61 -2.44 -21.76
C ALA A 964 5.63 -3.04 -20.36
N ARG A 965 5.78 -2.17 -19.37
CA ARG A 965 5.61 -2.47 -17.96
C ARG A 965 4.22 -2.00 -17.53
N LEU A 966 3.40 -2.94 -17.08
CA LEU A 966 2.03 -2.69 -16.65
C LEU A 966 1.98 -2.68 -15.12
N MET A 967 1.40 -1.66 -14.53
CA MET A 967 1.09 -1.65 -13.09
C MET A 967 -0.42 -1.63 -12.88
N GLY A 968 -0.93 -2.70 -12.27
CA GLY A 968 -2.32 -2.76 -11.84
C GLY A 968 -2.55 -1.84 -10.63
N SER A 969 -3.71 -1.18 -10.59
CA SER A 969 -4.07 -0.26 -9.52
C SER A 969 -5.56 -0.35 -9.17
N GLN A 970 -5.87 -0.10 -7.89
CA GLN A 970 -7.22 0.05 -7.33
C GLN A 970 -8.14 -1.18 -7.47
N ASN A 971 -8.44 -1.86 -6.37
CA ASN A 971 -9.37 -3.00 -6.22
C ASN A 971 -9.11 -4.23 -7.13
N ILE A 972 -9.24 -5.45 -6.61
CA ILE A 972 -9.22 -6.69 -7.42
C ILE A 972 -10.59 -7.36 -7.34
N LYS A 973 -11.53 -6.93 -8.18
CA LYS A 973 -12.85 -7.56 -8.37
C LYS A 973 -13.31 -7.39 -9.83
N GLY A 974 -14.31 -8.17 -10.23
CA GLY A 974 -14.89 -8.09 -11.57
C GLY A 974 -13.86 -8.42 -12.66
N THR A 975 -13.79 -7.59 -13.71
CA THR A 975 -12.83 -7.73 -14.81
C THR A 975 -11.37 -7.77 -14.35
N GLY A 976 -10.99 -6.93 -13.37
CA GLY A 976 -9.62 -6.90 -12.86
C GLY A 976 -9.18 -8.20 -12.17
N LEU A 977 -10.11 -8.93 -11.55
CA LEU A 977 -9.80 -10.23 -10.96
C LEU A 977 -9.51 -11.28 -12.04
N ASP A 978 -10.33 -11.33 -13.10
CA ASP A 978 -10.13 -12.25 -14.23
C ASP A 978 -8.83 -11.92 -14.98
N PHE A 979 -8.51 -10.64 -15.12
CA PHE A 979 -7.22 -10.15 -15.64
C PHE A 979 -6.03 -10.67 -14.84
N VAL A 980 -6.04 -10.57 -13.50
CA VAL A 980 -4.97 -11.10 -12.64
C VAL A 980 -4.87 -12.63 -12.76
N TYR A 981 -6.00 -13.35 -12.84
CA TYR A 981 -5.98 -14.81 -13.05
C TYR A 981 -5.28 -15.24 -14.35
N ARG A 982 -5.32 -14.43 -15.42
CA ARG A 982 -4.58 -14.74 -16.65
C ARG A 982 -3.07 -14.73 -16.40
N TRP A 983 -2.57 -13.73 -15.69
CA TRP A 983 -1.14 -13.65 -15.33
C TRP A 983 -0.69 -14.76 -14.38
N LEU A 984 -1.53 -15.14 -13.42
CA LEU A 984 -1.29 -16.31 -12.57
C LEU A 984 -1.21 -17.61 -13.38
N SER A 985 -2.08 -17.75 -14.39
CA SER A 985 -2.04 -18.90 -15.29
C SER A 985 -0.76 -18.92 -16.13
N MET A 986 -0.34 -17.76 -16.67
CA MET A 986 0.92 -17.62 -17.42
C MET A 986 2.13 -18.03 -16.61
N ASP A 987 2.23 -17.53 -15.38
CA ASP A 987 3.30 -17.89 -14.46
C ASP A 987 3.34 -19.39 -14.19
N ARG A 988 2.18 -19.96 -13.81
CA ARG A 988 2.06 -21.40 -13.54
C ARG A 988 2.42 -22.28 -14.74
N VAL A 989 1.96 -21.91 -15.93
CA VAL A 989 2.23 -22.67 -17.16
C VAL A 989 3.72 -22.56 -17.51
N ARG A 990 4.33 -21.38 -17.36
CA ARG A 990 5.76 -21.20 -17.62
C ARG A 990 6.64 -22.01 -16.67
N THR A 991 6.35 -21.98 -15.37
CA THR A 991 7.04 -22.86 -14.39
C THR A 991 6.88 -24.34 -14.75
N ALA A 992 5.70 -24.75 -15.24
CA ALA A 992 5.49 -26.13 -15.69
C ALA A 992 6.33 -26.46 -16.94
N ILE A 993 6.42 -25.55 -17.92
CA ILE A 993 7.27 -25.70 -19.11
C ILE A 993 8.75 -25.84 -18.70
N GLU A 994 9.25 -24.97 -17.82
CA GLU A 994 10.62 -25.01 -17.32
C GLU A 994 10.91 -26.32 -16.58
N ARG A 995 9.98 -26.80 -15.74
CA ARG A 995 10.10 -28.08 -15.03
C ARG A 995 10.10 -29.26 -15.99
N MET A 996 9.28 -29.22 -17.04
CA MET A 996 9.22 -30.25 -18.09
C MET A 996 10.51 -30.34 -18.89
N GLN A 997 11.17 -29.19 -19.15
CA GLN A 997 12.42 -29.10 -19.90
C GLN A 997 13.64 -29.50 -19.05
N SER A 998 13.70 -29.03 -17.81
CA SER A 998 14.86 -29.23 -16.90
C SER A 998 14.87 -30.60 -16.20
N ASN A 999 13.69 -31.20 -15.94
CA ASN A 999 13.60 -32.45 -15.20
C ASN A 999 12.86 -33.55 -16.00
N PRO A 1000 13.57 -34.57 -16.53
CA PRO A 1000 12.97 -35.69 -17.24
C PRO A 1000 11.88 -36.42 -16.45
N SER A 1001 12.03 -36.59 -15.13
CA SER A 1001 11.04 -37.32 -14.31
C SER A 1001 9.72 -36.57 -14.16
N ALA A 1002 9.70 -35.26 -14.40
CA ALA A 1002 8.51 -34.42 -14.30
C ALA A 1002 7.69 -34.35 -15.61
N ARG A 1003 8.22 -34.83 -16.74
CA ARG A 1003 7.59 -34.68 -18.07
C ARG A 1003 6.18 -35.24 -18.14
N ARG A 1004 5.99 -36.46 -17.66
CA ARG A 1004 4.67 -37.12 -17.61
C ARG A 1004 3.66 -36.34 -16.77
N GLU A 1005 4.09 -35.84 -15.61
CA GLU A 1005 3.24 -35.04 -14.72
C GLU A 1005 2.80 -33.75 -15.40
N VAL A 1006 3.72 -33.02 -16.04
CA VAL A 1006 3.42 -31.77 -16.73
C VAL A 1006 2.53 -31.97 -17.96
N LEU A 1007 2.77 -33.00 -18.77
CA LEU A 1007 1.91 -33.30 -19.92
C LEU A 1007 0.49 -33.69 -19.48
N THR A 1008 0.37 -34.42 -18.37
CA THR A 1008 -0.93 -34.74 -17.75
C THR A 1008 -1.61 -33.49 -17.19
N PHE A 1009 -0.83 -32.56 -16.63
CA PHE A 1009 -1.31 -31.25 -16.23
C PHE A 1009 -1.88 -30.47 -17.43
N PHE A 1010 -1.18 -30.37 -18.57
CA PHE A 1010 -1.72 -29.68 -19.76
C PHE A 1010 -3.00 -30.34 -20.31
N LEU A 1011 -3.11 -31.67 -20.18
CA LEU A 1011 -4.31 -32.42 -20.55
C LEU A 1011 -5.50 -32.24 -19.59
N SER A 1012 -5.29 -31.76 -18.36
CA SER A 1012 -6.35 -31.64 -17.33
C SER A 1012 -6.64 -30.20 -16.94
N TYR A 1013 -5.67 -29.30 -17.10
CA TYR A 1013 -5.77 -27.89 -16.75
C TYR A 1013 -6.81 -27.16 -17.61
N SER A 1014 -7.76 -26.52 -16.93
CA SER A 1014 -8.94 -25.91 -17.56
C SER A 1014 -8.91 -24.38 -17.61
N ASP A 1015 -7.98 -23.74 -16.89
CA ASP A 1015 -7.98 -22.28 -16.67
C ASP A 1015 -7.03 -21.51 -17.62
N PHE A 1016 -6.57 -22.15 -18.71
CA PHE A 1016 -5.73 -21.53 -19.73
C PHE A 1016 -6.29 -20.16 -20.19
N GLY A 1017 -5.42 -19.14 -20.20
CA GLY A 1017 -5.61 -17.92 -20.99
C GLY A 1017 -5.18 -18.15 -22.43
N LEU A 1018 -5.18 -17.10 -23.25
CA LEU A 1018 -4.75 -17.22 -24.65
C LEU A 1018 -3.23 -17.31 -24.80
N ILE A 1019 -2.47 -16.52 -24.04
CA ILE A 1019 -1.01 -16.39 -24.21
C ILE A 1019 -0.28 -17.62 -23.66
N ASP A 1020 -0.61 -18.02 -22.44
CA ASP A 1020 -0.04 -19.21 -21.78
C ASP A 1020 -0.37 -20.51 -22.51
N LEU A 1021 -1.57 -20.58 -23.08
CA LEU A 1021 -1.95 -21.68 -23.98
C LEU A 1021 -1.03 -21.77 -25.20
N ARG A 1022 -0.76 -20.64 -25.85
CA ARG A 1022 0.14 -20.59 -27.02
C ARG A 1022 1.59 -20.91 -26.64
N GLU A 1023 2.06 -20.46 -25.48
CA GLU A 1023 3.37 -20.83 -24.93
C GLU A 1023 3.46 -22.36 -24.67
N ALA A 1024 2.44 -22.94 -24.05
CA ALA A 1024 2.38 -24.39 -23.83
C ALA A 1024 2.36 -25.16 -25.15
N LEU A 1025 1.57 -24.71 -26.14
CA LEU A 1025 1.51 -25.34 -27.46
C LEU A 1025 2.87 -25.30 -28.17
N ALA A 1026 3.55 -24.16 -28.13
CA ALA A 1026 4.90 -24.02 -28.69
C ALA A 1026 5.91 -24.95 -28.00
N ALA A 1027 5.89 -25.01 -26.66
CA ALA A 1027 6.78 -25.89 -25.90
C ALA A 1027 6.55 -27.38 -26.19
N VAL A 1028 5.29 -27.81 -26.31
CA VAL A 1028 4.95 -29.21 -26.63
C VAL A 1028 5.30 -29.55 -28.08
N ARG A 1029 5.14 -28.61 -29.03
CA ARG A 1029 5.60 -28.80 -30.42
C ARG A 1029 7.12 -28.93 -30.50
N ALA A 1030 7.86 -28.08 -29.80
CA ALA A 1030 9.32 -28.18 -29.72
C ALA A 1030 9.75 -29.52 -29.11
N ALA A 1031 9.07 -30.01 -28.08
CA ALA A 1031 9.35 -31.33 -27.49
C ALA A 1031 9.10 -32.48 -28.50
N LYS A 1032 8.07 -32.35 -29.36
CA LYS A 1032 7.80 -33.30 -30.44
C LYS A 1032 8.89 -33.29 -31.51
N GLU A 1033 9.38 -32.11 -31.89
CA GLU A 1033 10.44 -31.94 -32.89
C GLU A 1033 11.81 -32.46 -32.42
N GLN A 1034 12.13 -32.31 -31.13
CA GLN A 1034 13.40 -32.77 -30.57
C GLN A 1034 13.59 -34.30 -30.60
N GLY A 1035 12.51 -35.09 -30.59
CA GLY A 1035 12.52 -36.51 -30.98
C GLY A 1035 13.41 -37.50 -30.18
N GLY A 1036 14.01 -37.10 -29.06
CA GLY A 1036 14.92 -37.95 -28.28
C GLY A 1036 14.26 -39.13 -27.54
N ALA A 1037 15.05 -40.14 -27.13
CA ALA A 1037 14.56 -41.36 -26.47
C ALA A 1037 13.69 -41.10 -25.22
N GLY A 1038 14.01 -40.07 -24.44
CA GLY A 1038 13.22 -39.66 -23.26
C GLY A 1038 11.96 -38.83 -23.56
N TRP A 1039 11.68 -38.49 -24.83
CA TRP A 1039 10.42 -37.89 -25.26
C TRP A 1039 9.54 -38.88 -26.02
N ALA A 1040 10.15 -39.87 -26.68
CA ALA A 1040 9.46 -40.94 -27.40
C ALA A 1040 8.49 -41.73 -26.50
N GLU A 1041 8.86 -41.97 -25.23
CA GLU A 1041 8.00 -42.62 -24.22
C GLU A 1041 6.72 -41.83 -23.86
N HIS A 1042 6.64 -40.56 -24.26
CA HIS A 1042 5.51 -39.68 -24.00
C HIS A 1042 4.74 -39.24 -25.26
N ALA A 1043 5.03 -39.83 -26.42
CA ALA A 1043 4.46 -39.43 -27.71
C ALA A 1043 2.92 -39.32 -27.72
N ASN A 1044 2.22 -40.28 -27.10
CA ASN A 1044 0.76 -40.26 -26.99
C ASN A 1044 0.24 -39.07 -26.17
N LEU A 1045 0.93 -38.71 -25.08
CA LEU A 1045 0.57 -37.57 -24.24
C LEU A 1045 0.85 -36.23 -24.97
N ILE A 1046 1.97 -36.16 -25.70
CA ILE A 1046 2.34 -35.02 -26.53
C ILE A 1046 1.27 -34.76 -27.60
N ASP A 1047 0.90 -35.78 -28.38
CA ASP A 1047 -0.12 -35.65 -29.43
C ASP A 1047 -1.51 -35.32 -28.85
N GLY A 1048 -1.84 -35.90 -27.69
CA GLY A 1048 -3.05 -35.54 -26.94
C GLY A 1048 -3.07 -34.08 -26.52
N ALA A 1049 -1.95 -33.59 -25.96
CA ALA A 1049 -1.81 -32.20 -25.54
C ALA A 1049 -1.90 -31.23 -26.71
N ILE A 1050 -1.19 -31.48 -27.83
CA ILE A 1050 -1.25 -30.64 -29.03
C ILE A 1050 -2.69 -30.49 -29.52
N ARG A 1051 -3.42 -31.60 -29.72
CA ARG A 1051 -4.81 -31.56 -30.21
C ARG A 1051 -5.73 -30.75 -29.29
N ARG A 1052 -5.58 -30.91 -27.97
CA ARG A 1052 -6.38 -30.17 -26.99
C ARG A 1052 -6.04 -28.67 -27.02
N LEU A 1053 -4.76 -28.33 -27.00
CA LEU A 1053 -4.30 -26.94 -26.95
C LEU A 1053 -4.69 -26.19 -28.23
N GLU A 1054 -4.62 -26.82 -29.40
CA GLU A 1054 -5.08 -26.23 -30.67
C GLU A 1054 -6.59 -25.99 -30.72
N ALA A 1055 -7.38 -26.91 -30.15
CA ALA A 1055 -8.83 -26.72 -30.05
C ALA A 1055 -9.18 -25.53 -29.14
N LEU A 1056 -8.49 -25.43 -28.00
CA LEU A 1056 -8.65 -24.30 -27.07
C LEU A 1056 -8.20 -22.97 -27.68
N ASP A 1057 -7.14 -22.95 -28.49
CA ASP A 1057 -6.62 -21.72 -29.10
C ASP A 1057 -7.66 -21.14 -30.05
N LYS A 1058 -8.23 -21.99 -30.91
CA LYS A 1058 -9.34 -21.60 -31.80
C LYS A 1058 -10.55 -21.06 -31.02
N GLU A 1059 -10.93 -21.70 -29.92
CA GLU A 1059 -12.04 -21.25 -29.07
C GLU A 1059 -11.77 -19.87 -28.45
N LYS A 1060 -10.57 -19.68 -27.87
CA LYS A 1060 -10.18 -18.46 -27.17
C LYS A 1060 -9.98 -17.29 -28.13
N THR A 1061 -9.34 -17.51 -29.28
CA THR A 1061 -9.20 -16.49 -30.33
C THR A 1061 -10.57 -16.06 -30.86
N ALA A 1062 -11.50 -17.00 -31.09
CA ALA A 1062 -12.86 -16.65 -31.49
C ALA A 1062 -13.58 -15.80 -30.42
N ALA A 1063 -13.39 -16.12 -29.14
CA ALA A 1063 -14.00 -15.39 -28.03
C ALA A 1063 -13.52 -13.93 -27.88
N LEU A 1064 -12.33 -13.56 -28.41
CA LEU A 1064 -11.87 -12.16 -28.44
C LEU A 1064 -12.76 -11.27 -29.33
N VAL A 1065 -13.18 -11.82 -30.48
CA VAL A 1065 -13.95 -11.11 -31.52
C VAL A 1065 -15.44 -11.00 -31.17
N VAL A 1066 -15.97 -11.92 -30.37
CA VAL A 1066 -17.38 -11.93 -29.98
C VAL A 1066 -17.72 -10.69 -29.15
N THR A 1067 -18.27 -9.68 -29.83
CA THR A 1067 -19.00 -8.55 -29.27
C THR A 1067 -20.49 -8.87 -29.31
N GLY A 1068 -20.89 -9.93 -28.61
CA GLY A 1068 -22.31 -10.25 -28.47
C GLY A 1068 -23.02 -9.13 -27.72
N LYS A 1069 -23.77 -8.27 -28.43
CA LYS A 1069 -24.81 -7.45 -27.79
C LYS A 1069 -25.72 -8.41 -27.04
N THR A 1070 -25.81 -8.27 -25.71
CA THR A 1070 -26.76 -9.03 -24.89
C THR A 1070 -28.15 -8.90 -25.52
N GLY A 1071 -28.70 -10.01 -26.03
CA GLY A 1071 -30.03 -10.03 -26.63
C GLY A 1071 -31.10 -9.58 -25.64
N VAL A 1072 -32.20 -9.03 -26.15
CA VAL A 1072 -33.32 -8.54 -25.32
C VAL A 1072 -33.83 -9.63 -24.35
N GLY A 1073 -33.85 -10.90 -24.78
CA GLY A 1073 -34.21 -12.03 -23.93
C GLY A 1073 -33.26 -12.27 -22.74
N THR A 1074 -31.96 -12.06 -22.91
CA THR A 1074 -30.97 -12.15 -21.82
C THR A 1074 -31.16 -11.02 -20.81
N LYS A 1075 -31.53 -9.82 -21.26
CA LYS A 1075 -31.85 -8.69 -20.37
C LYS A 1075 -33.11 -8.94 -19.55
N VAL A 1076 -34.13 -9.59 -20.13
CA VAL A 1076 -35.34 -10.01 -19.40
C VAL A 1076 -35.01 -11.09 -18.38
N LEU A 1077 -34.23 -12.11 -18.77
CA LEU A 1077 -33.78 -13.16 -17.84
C LEU A 1077 -32.97 -12.60 -16.69
N LEU A 1078 -32.07 -11.63 -16.92
CA LEU A 1078 -31.31 -10.97 -15.85
C LEU A 1078 -32.21 -10.19 -14.86
N ARG A 1079 -33.32 -9.59 -15.32
CA ARG A 1079 -34.30 -8.97 -14.41
C ARG A 1079 -35.06 -10.01 -13.60
N ILE A 1080 -35.51 -11.11 -14.23
CA ILE A 1080 -36.17 -12.22 -13.52
C ILE A 1080 -35.22 -12.84 -12.50
N GLU A 1081 -33.95 -12.99 -12.87
CA GLU A 1081 -32.90 -13.52 -12.00
C GLU A 1081 -32.79 -12.71 -10.71
N GLN A 1082 -32.86 -11.37 -10.76
CA GLN A 1082 -32.84 -10.52 -9.56
C GLN A 1082 -34.01 -10.82 -8.58
N PHE A 1083 -35.20 -11.17 -9.09
CA PHE A 1083 -36.35 -11.52 -8.23
C PHE A 1083 -36.21 -12.92 -7.61
N VAL A 1084 -35.62 -13.87 -8.33
CA VAL A 1084 -35.51 -15.28 -7.88
C VAL A 1084 -34.19 -15.56 -7.15
N ASP A 1085 -33.20 -14.67 -7.23
CA ASP A 1085 -31.88 -14.86 -6.62
C ASP A 1085 -31.95 -15.05 -5.09
N HIS A 1086 -32.97 -14.51 -4.42
CA HIS A 1086 -33.20 -14.78 -2.99
C HIS A 1086 -33.39 -16.28 -2.71
N MET A 1087 -34.13 -16.99 -3.56
CA MET A 1087 -34.33 -18.44 -3.45
C MET A 1087 -33.07 -19.22 -3.82
N ASP A 1088 -32.36 -18.81 -4.88
CA ASP A 1088 -31.06 -19.43 -5.25
C ASP A 1088 -30.02 -19.21 -4.14
N SER A 1089 -30.05 -18.09 -3.44
CA SER A 1089 -29.20 -17.81 -2.28
C SER A 1089 -29.37 -18.84 -1.16
N VAL A 1090 -30.61 -19.25 -0.85
CA VAL A 1090 -30.88 -20.33 0.12
C VAL A 1090 -30.30 -21.66 -0.37
N ARG A 1091 -30.45 -21.98 -1.66
CA ARG A 1091 -29.90 -23.19 -2.28
C ARG A 1091 -28.37 -23.20 -2.24
N ARG A 1092 -27.71 -22.09 -2.61
CA ARG A 1092 -26.25 -21.91 -2.55
C ARG A 1092 -25.72 -22.05 -1.13
N THR A 1093 -26.41 -21.47 -0.15
CA THR A 1093 -26.08 -21.61 1.28
C THR A 1093 -26.11 -23.06 1.73
N ARG A 1094 -27.15 -23.83 1.33
CA ARG A 1094 -27.26 -25.26 1.63
C ARG A 1094 -26.15 -26.07 0.98
N TRP A 1095 -25.80 -25.79 -0.27
CA TRP A 1095 -24.72 -26.46 -0.98
C TRP A 1095 -23.36 -26.17 -0.37
N ALA A 1096 -23.06 -24.91 -0.04
CA ALA A 1096 -21.82 -24.56 0.64
C ALA A 1096 -21.67 -25.31 1.98
N LYS A 1097 -22.78 -25.45 2.73
CA LYS A 1097 -22.79 -26.26 3.96
C LYS A 1097 -22.47 -27.73 3.70
N ILE A 1098 -23.09 -28.34 2.68
CA ILE A 1098 -22.83 -29.76 2.32
C ILE A 1098 -21.35 -29.97 1.97
N VAL A 1099 -20.77 -29.07 1.16
CA VAL A 1099 -19.34 -29.15 0.79
C VAL A 1099 -18.45 -29.10 2.03
N MET A 1100 -18.74 -28.21 2.99
CA MET A 1100 -17.98 -28.14 4.24
C MET A 1100 -18.19 -29.37 5.13
N ASP A 1101 -19.42 -29.86 5.27
CA ASP A 1101 -19.72 -31.08 6.04
C ASP A 1101 -19.02 -32.31 5.43
N ASP A 1102 -18.97 -32.40 4.09
CA ASP A 1102 -18.24 -33.44 3.36
C ASP A 1102 -16.72 -33.33 3.54
N LEU A 1103 -16.17 -32.11 3.55
CA LEU A 1103 -14.76 -31.85 3.83
C LEU A 1103 -14.39 -32.27 5.26
N PHE A 1104 -15.19 -31.89 6.26
CA PHE A 1104 -14.97 -32.29 7.66
C PHE A 1104 -15.08 -33.80 7.86
N ALA A 1105 -15.97 -34.46 7.12
CA ALA A 1105 -16.12 -35.91 7.13
C ALA A 1105 -15.09 -36.65 6.25
N MET A 1106 -14.14 -35.94 5.64
CA MET A 1106 -13.14 -36.46 4.70
C MET A 1106 -13.75 -37.24 3.51
N ARG A 1107 -14.98 -36.90 3.10
CA ARG A 1107 -15.64 -37.47 1.90
C ARG A 1107 -15.11 -36.86 0.61
N ILE A 1108 -14.58 -35.65 0.67
CA ILE A 1108 -13.93 -34.94 -0.43
C ILE A 1108 -12.61 -34.34 0.06
N GLY A 1109 -11.62 -34.23 -0.83
CA GLY A 1109 -10.36 -33.53 -0.53
C GLY A 1109 -10.49 -32.01 -0.66
N HIS A 1110 -9.52 -31.29 -0.09
CA HIS A 1110 -9.46 -29.81 -0.09
C HIS A 1110 -9.53 -29.20 -1.49
N GLY A 1111 -8.84 -29.79 -2.48
CA GLY A 1111 -8.84 -29.27 -3.85
C GLY A 1111 -10.22 -29.35 -4.50
N GLN A 1112 -10.97 -30.43 -4.23
CA GLN A 1112 -12.34 -30.57 -4.70
C GLN A 1112 -13.28 -29.60 -3.98
N ALA A 1113 -13.11 -29.41 -2.67
CA ALA A 1113 -13.89 -28.43 -1.90
C ALA A 1113 -13.66 -26.99 -2.41
N ALA A 1114 -12.40 -26.62 -2.71
CA ALA A 1114 -12.03 -25.33 -3.26
C ALA A 1114 -12.70 -25.08 -4.62
N LEU A 1115 -12.70 -26.06 -5.52
CA LEU A 1115 -13.39 -25.98 -6.81
C LEU A 1115 -14.90 -25.79 -6.65
N LEU A 1116 -15.56 -26.63 -5.83
CA LEU A 1116 -17.00 -26.57 -5.61
C LEU A 1116 -17.42 -25.24 -4.99
N LEU A 1117 -16.68 -24.73 -4.01
CA LEU A 1117 -16.98 -23.43 -3.39
C LEU A 1117 -16.71 -22.26 -4.35
N ARG A 1118 -15.66 -22.32 -5.18
CA ARG A 1118 -15.42 -21.33 -6.26
C ARG A 1118 -16.57 -21.28 -7.24
N GLU A 1119 -17.15 -22.43 -7.62
CA GLU A 1119 -18.33 -22.49 -8.49
C GLU A 1119 -19.57 -21.88 -7.82
N ILE A 1120 -19.81 -22.19 -6.55
CA ILE A 1120 -20.94 -21.63 -5.78
C ILE A 1120 -20.81 -20.10 -5.67
N VAL A 1121 -19.62 -19.59 -5.38
CA VAL A 1121 -19.33 -18.14 -5.33
C VAL A 1121 -19.45 -17.51 -6.72
N GLY A 1122 -18.96 -18.16 -7.77
CA GLY A 1122 -19.06 -17.71 -9.15
C GLY A 1122 -20.50 -17.59 -9.64
N ARG A 1123 -21.38 -18.50 -9.21
CA ARG A 1123 -22.82 -18.47 -9.54
C ARG A 1123 -23.52 -17.20 -9.04
N GLN A 1124 -23.06 -16.64 -7.92
CA GLN A 1124 -23.63 -15.43 -7.34
C GLN A 1124 -23.36 -14.17 -8.18
N LYS A 1125 -22.40 -14.21 -9.11
CA LYS A 1125 -22.06 -13.07 -9.99
C LYS A 1125 -23.06 -12.86 -11.13
N GLY A 1126 -24.08 -13.72 -11.24
CA GLY A 1126 -25.22 -13.57 -12.14
C GLY A 1126 -25.11 -14.33 -13.47
N GLY A 1127 -26.20 -14.29 -14.25
CA GLY A 1127 -26.37 -15.03 -15.50
C GLY A 1127 -26.59 -16.54 -15.30
N TRP A 1128 -26.86 -16.97 -14.07
CA TRP A 1128 -27.04 -18.38 -13.74
C TRP A 1128 -28.36 -18.92 -14.27
N LEU A 1129 -29.41 -18.09 -14.33
CA LEU A 1129 -30.73 -18.52 -14.78
C LEU A 1129 -30.71 -18.84 -16.28
N ALA A 1130 -30.04 -18.01 -17.06
CA ALA A 1130 -29.84 -18.24 -18.49
C ALA A 1130 -29.00 -19.51 -18.75
N LYS A 1131 -27.94 -19.72 -17.96
CA LYS A 1131 -27.09 -20.93 -18.06
C LYS A 1131 -27.85 -22.20 -17.70
N ASP A 1132 -28.60 -22.20 -16.61
CA ASP A 1132 -29.39 -23.35 -16.17
C ASP A 1132 -30.51 -23.67 -17.17
N LEU A 1133 -31.17 -22.65 -17.72
CA LEU A 1133 -32.19 -22.83 -18.75
C LEU A 1133 -31.58 -23.41 -20.03
N ALA A 1134 -30.43 -22.91 -20.47
CA ALA A 1134 -29.71 -23.46 -21.62
C ALA A 1134 -29.31 -24.92 -21.40
N LYS A 1135 -28.71 -25.25 -20.25
CA LYS A 1135 -28.38 -26.64 -19.88
C LYS A 1135 -29.61 -27.53 -19.79
N TRP A 1136 -30.74 -27.02 -19.29
CA TRP A 1136 -31.98 -27.77 -19.22
C TRP A 1136 -32.56 -28.03 -20.61
N VAL A 1137 -32.55 -27.04 -21.50
CA VAL A 1137 -32.95 -27.19 -22.91
C VAL A 1137 -32.07 -28.23 -23.60
N GLU A 1138 -30.76 -28.16 -23.40
CA GLU A 1138 -29.78 -29.08 -23.98
C GLU A 1138 -29.98 -30.51 -23.46
N LYS A 1139 -30.09 -30.71 -22.13
CA LYS A 1139 -30.42 -32.01 -21.53
C LYS A 1139 -31.76 -32.55 -22.03
N ARG A 1140 -32.77 -31.68 -22.18
CA ARG A 1140 -34.09 -32.08 -22.69
C ARG A 1140 -34.03 -32.46 -24.16
N ARG A 1141 -33.22 -31.76 -24.97
CA ARG A 1141 -32.94 -32.10 -26.38
C ARG A 1141 -32.23 -33.45 -26.48
N ALA A 1142 -31.16 -33.64 -25.71
CA ALA A 1142 -30.42 -34.91 -25.64
C ALA A 1142 -31.31 -36.06 -25.15
N TRP A 1143 -32.17 -35.82 -24.16
CA TRP A 1143 -33.15 -36.81 -23.70
C TRP A 1143 -34.20 -37.14 -24.77
N LEU A 1144 -34.73 -36.14 -25.49
CA LEU A 1144 -35.66 -36.34 -26.61
C LEU A 1144 -35.01 -37.09 -27.79
N GLU A 1145 -33.75 -36.80 -28.09
CA GLU A 1145 -32.96 -37.52 -29.11
C GLU A 1145 -32.67 -38.96 -28.69
N SER A 1146 -32.38 -39.19 -27.40
CA SER A 1146 -32.22 -40.55 -26.85
C SER A 1146 -33.52 -41.37 -26.92
N ARG A 1147 -34.70 -40.73 -26.87
CA ARG A 1147 -36.00 -41.39 -27.09
C ARG A 1147 -36.35 -41.60 -28.56
N ARG A 1148 -35.81 -40.79 -29.47
CA ARG A 1148 -35.92 -41.00 -30.93
C ARG A 1148 -35.09 -42.19 -31.41
N LYS A 1149 -34.01 -42.54 -30.70
CA LYS A 1149 -33.24 -43.78 -30.91
C LYS A 1149 -33.80 -44.93 -30.04
N LYS A 1150 -34.95 -45.49 -30.42
CA LYS A 1150 -35.29 -46.89 -30.06
C LYS A 1150 -34.81 -47.82 -31.17
N PRO A 1151 -34.29 -49.03 -30.87
CA PRO A 1151 -33.73 -49.93 -31.87
C PRO A 1151 -34.83 -50.50 -32.77
N LYS A 1152 -34.53 -50.60 -34.07
CA LYS A 1152 -35.32 -51.41 -35.02
C LYS A 1152 -35.33 -52.86 -34.54
N LYS A 1153 -36.50 -53.50 -34.64
CA LYS A 1153 -36.73 -54.95 -34.49
C LYS A 1153 -35.57 -55.75 -35.11
N ALA A 1154 -34.94 -56.61 -34.32
CA ALA A 1154 -34.10 -57.68 -34.83
C ALA A 1154 -34.98 -58.68 -35.58
N GLU A 1155 -34.59 -59.00 -36.82
CA GLU A 1155 -35.06 -60.15 -37.57
C GLU A 1155 -34.69 -61.45 -36.86
N ALA A 1156 -35.53 -62.46 -37.09
CA ALA A 1156 -35.48 -63.77 -36.46
C ALA A 1156 -34.15 -64.50 -36.73
N ALA A 1157 -33.50 -64.98 -35.67
CA ALA A 1157 -32.51 -66.06 -35.73
C ALA A 1157 -33.07 -67.28 -34.97
N ALA A 1158 -32.87 -68.44 -35.58
CA ALA A 1158 -33.45 -69.76 -35.30
C ALA A 1158 -33.24 -70.28 -33.84
N PRO A 1159 -34.08 -71.21 -33.37
CA PRO A 1159 -34.02 -71.72 -31.99
C PRO A 1159 -32.81 -72.65 -31.77
N PRO A 1160 -32.23 -72.68 -30.56
CA PRO A 1160 -31.16 -73.61 -30.21
C PRO A 1160 -31.72 -75.01 -29.96
N GLY A 1161 -31.05 -76.02 -30.54
CA GLY A 1161 -31.33 -77.43 -30.31
C GLY A 1161 -31.05 -77.88 -28.88
N ALA A 1162 -31.80 -78.90 -28.45
CA ALA A 1162 -31.77 -79.55 -27.15
C ALA A 1162 -30.40 -80.18 -26.79
N PRO A 1163 -30.12 -80.43 -25.50
CA PRO A 1163 -28.90 -81.07 -25.06
C PRO A 1163 -29.00 -82.60 -25.24
N ALA A 1164 -27.96 -83.20 -25.82
CA ALA A 1164 -27.72 -84.63 -25.77
C ALA A 1164 -26.50 -84.92 -24.88
N THR A 1165 -26.71 -85.92 -24.04
CA THR A 1165 -25.83 -86.59 -23.08
C THR A 1165 -24.49 -87.10 -23.64
N GLU A 1166 -23.49 -87.06 -22.76
CA GLU A 1166 -22.35 -87.97 -22.52
C GLU A 1166 -21.55 -88.61 -23.68
N GLN A 1167 -20.20 -88.49 -23.59
CA GLN A 1167 -19.20 -89.58 -23.49
C GLN A 1167 -17.89 -89.19 -24.20
N GLY A 1168 -16.74 -89.40 -23.51
CA GLY A 1168 -15.39 -89.36 -24.10
C GLY A 1168 -14.40 -88.54 -23.30
#